data_AF-A0A8K0E9R0-F1
#
_entry.id   AF-A0A8K0E9R0-F1
#
_cell.length_a   1.000
_cell.length_b   1.000
_cell.length_c   1.000
_cell.angle_alpha   90.00
_cell.angle_beta   90.00
_cell.angle_gamma   90.00
#
_symmetry.space_group_name_H-M   'P 1'
#
loop_
_entity.id
_entity.type
_entity.pdbx_description
1 polymer ?
#
loop_
_entity_poly.entity_id
_entity_poly.type
_entity_poly.pdbx_seq_one_letter_code
_entity_poly.pdbx_strand_id
1 'polypeptide(L)'
;MGVQILAQRLLHVEIRRLLLIIGLVVSILIVSQCFGLPYVKTFYFSPARKDSNYKLASDADSTSHEELMLDNVVIFGNRFQTGAGRSMDNISTMEKVTEYKRDPLPKANKVTNSHGAYNDSKTSTGSTSSEDQAGSVSGVLEGIFVKGMRNLNSDSVDNKKKTKERRHEGKESELLQSDLAASNDNLTIASISVFKRLAKQATTISEMNSLLLQSPLSSRSMRPRLSSVRDRELLSAKMEINNAPIIRNSPGLAASVFRNVSMFKRSYELMERILKVYIYKEGEKPVFHNPRMRGIYASEGWFMKLMEGNKKFVVRDPKKAHLFYLPFSSQMLRITFSGQNYTGMKDLEKHLKSYVDLISGKYRFWNRTGGADHFLVACHDWASQITRQYMKNCIRALCNANIGKGFKLGKDTTLPVTYVRSMVDPLKDVGGKPASERSVLAFFAGGMHGYLRPLLLRYWENKEEDMKIFGPMPRDIEGKRIYREYMKSSKYCICARGYEVHTPRVVEAIFYECVPVIISDNYVPPFFEVLNWEAFAVFIQEKDVPNLRNILLSIPQKKHAAMHARVKMVQQHFFWHKNAMKYDLFHMTLHSIWYNRVNQFNARKVLLILRVHVLPHKAASKSILNYRVLEVPQILPS
;
A
#
# COMPACT_ATOMS: atom_id res chain seq x y z
N MET A 1 -37.72 -28.45 72.26
CA MET A 1 -37.61 -29.30 71.04
C MET A 1 -38.19 -28.65 69.78
N GLY A 2 -39.30 -27.92 69.81
CA GLY A 2 -39.99 -27.47 68.57
C GLY A 2 -39.25 -26.48 67.64
N VAL A 3 -38.45 -25.54 68.16
CA VAL A 3 -37.91 -24.41 67.36
C VAL A 3 -36.93 -24.86 66.26
N GLN A 4 -36.02 -25.80 66.56
CA GLN A 4 -35.04 -26.30 65.57
C GLN A 4 -35.72 -27.04 64.40
N ILE A 5 -36.79 -27.80 64.67
CA ILE A 5 -37.55 -28.50 63.64
C ILE A 5 -38.25 -27.50 62.71
N LEU A 6 -38.75 -26.38 63.24
CA LEU A 6 -39.35 -25.31 62.44
C LEU A 6 -38.31 -24.62 61.55
N ALA A 7 -37.13 -24.31 62.10
CA ALA A 7 -36.03 -23.70 61.36
C ALA A 7 -35.51 -24.60 60.22
N GLN A 8 -35.33 -25.90 60.47
CA GLN A 8 -34.97 -26.86 59.40
C GLN A 8 -36.03 -26.94 58.31
N ARG A 9 -37.33 -26.93 58.65
CA ARG A 9 -38.42 -26.95 57.66
C ARG A 9 -38.45 -25.68 56.80
N LEU A 10 -38.25 -24.50 57.40
CA LEU A 10 -38.14 -23.23 56.68
C LEU A 10 -36.96 -23.23 55.69
N LEU A 11 -35.76 -23.57 56.16
CA LEU A 11 -34.56 -23.66 55.32
C LEU A 11 -34.76 -24.64 54.15
N HIS A 12 -35.40 -25.79 54.40
CA HIS A 12 -35.63 -26.78 53.37
C HIS A 12 -36.68 -26.35 52.32
N VAL A 13 -37.63 -25.48 52.69
CA VAL A 13 -38.59 -24.84 51.77
C VAL A 13 -37.91 -23.77 50.92
N GLU A 14 -37.04 -22.94 51.51
CA GLU A 14 -36.28 -21.93 50.75
C GLU A 14 -35.32 -22.57 49.74
N ILE A 15 -34.59 -23.62 50.14
CA ILE A 15 -33.73 -24.39 49.23
C ILE A 15 -34.55 -24.99 48.06
N ARG A 16 -35.75 -25.53 48.33
CA ARG A 16 -36.64 -26.03 47.27
C ARG A 16 -37.13 -24.92 46.34
N ARG A 17 -37.46 -23.73 46.86
CA ARG A 17 -37.81 -22.56 46.03
C ARG A 17 -36.63 -22.11 45.16
N LEU A 18 -35.42 -22.05 45.72
CA LEU A 18 -34.20 -21.66 44.99
C LEU A 18 -33.91 -22.64 43.84
N LEU A 19 -34.00 -23.95 44.08
CA LEU A 19 -33.80 -24.98 43.06
C LEU A 19 -34.86 -24.92 41.95
N LEU A 20 -36.13 -24.64 42.28
CA LEU A 20 -37.19 -24.42 41.28
C LEU A 20 -36.92 -23.18 40.42
N ILE A 21 -36.46 -22.07 41.02
CA ILE A 21 -36.10 -20.85 40.28
C ILE A 21 -34.91 -21.12 39.33
N ILE A 22 -33.87 -21.82 39.81
CA ILE A 22 -32.72 -22.20 38.97
C ILE A 22 -33.17 -23.11 37.82
N GLY A 23 -34.01 -24.12 38.09
CA GLY A 23 -34.57 -25.01 37.06
C GLY A 23 -35.42 -24.28 36.02
N LEU A 24 -36.20 -23.28 36.44
CA LEU A 24 -36.98 -22.42 35.54
C LEU A 24 -36.07 -21.55 34.66
N VAL A 25 -35.04 -20.93 35.23
CA VAL A 25 -34.06 -20.11 34.47
C VAL A 25 -33.28 -20.95 33.47
N VAL A 26 -32.83 -22.15 33.85
CA VAL A 26 -32.17 -23.09 32.94
C VAL A 26 -33.12 -23.53 31.81
N SER A 27 -34.38 -23.84 32.13
CA SER A 27 -35.40 -24.18 31.13
C SER A 27 -35.62 -23.03 30.14
N ILE A 28 -35.75 -21.78 30.63
CA ILE A 28 -35.90 -20.59 29.79
C ILE A 28 -34.67 -20.37 28.90
N LEU A 29 -33.46 -20.59 29.42
CA LEU A 29 -32.22 -20.48 28.63
C LEU A 29 -32.11 -21.56 27.54
N ILE A 30 -32.53 -22.79 27.82
CA ILE A 30 -32.57 -23.88 26.84
C ILE A 30 -33.62 -23.58 25.76
N VAL A 31 -34.85 -23.21 26.15
CA VAL A 31 -35.91 -22.78 25.22
C VAL A 31 -35.45 -21.60 24.37
N SER A 32 -34.77 -20.60 24.94
CA SER A 32 -34.21 -19.47 24.21
C SER A 32 -33.06 -19.83 23.26
N GLN A 33 -32.41 -20.98 23.43
CA GLN A 33 -31.38 -21.48 22.50
C GLN A 33 -31.97 -22.38 21.42
N CYS A 34 -33.01 -23.16 21.73
CA CYS A 34 -33.74 -23.98 20.76
C CYS A 34 -34.65 -23.15 19.84
N PHE A 35 -35.30 -22.10 20.36
CA PHE A 35 -36.17 -21.20 19.61
C PHE A 35 -35.44 -19.91 19.18
N GLY A 36 -34.30 -20.09 18.50
CA GLY A 36 -33.56 -19.00 17.85
C GLY A 36 -34.29 -18.43 16.62
N LEU A 37 -35.48 -17.86 16.81
CA LEU A 37 -36.31 -17.31 15.74
C LEU A 37 -35.67 -16.05 15.10
N PRO A 38 -35.75 -15.89 13.77
CA PRO A 38 -35.09 -14.79 13.07
C PRO A 38 -35.87 -13.46 13.19
N TYR A 39 -35.31 -12.51 13.94
CA TYR A 39 -35.81 -11.13 14.05
C TYR A 39 -34.73 -10.12 13.59
N VAL A 40 -35.02 -9.12 12.76
CA VAL A 40 -36.17 -8.96 11.85
C VAL A 40 -35.72 -8.15 10.63
N LYS A 41 -36.31 -8.35 9.45
CA LYS A 41 -36.22 -7.39 8.34
C LYS A 41 -37.47 -6.53 8.33
N THR A 42 -37.30 -5.21 8.34
CA THR A 42 -38.40 -4.27 8.13
C THR A 42 -38.91 -4.41 6.69
N PHE A 43 -40.18 -4.79 6.52
CA PHE A 43 -40.85 -4.79 5.22
C PHE A 43 -41.54 -3.45 4.97
N TYR A 44 -41.46 -2.97 3.72
CA TYR A 44 -42.36 -1.96 3.20
C TYR A 44 -43.61 -2.64 2.62
N PHE A 45 -44.78 -2.04 2.81
CA PHE A 45 -46.03 -2.51 2.22
C PHE A 45 -46.11 -2.17 0.72
N SER A 46 -46.64 -3.11 -0.07
CA SER A 46 -47.32 -2.85 -1.34
C SER A 46 -48.37 -3.96 -1.56
N PRO A 47 -49.51 -3.69 -2.23
CA PRO A 47 -50.72 -4.51 -2.09
C PRO A 47 -50.69 -5.83 -2.87
N ALA A 48 -51.60 -6.72 -2.47
CA ALA A 48 -51.66 -8.11 -2.93
C ALA A 48 -52.12 -8.31 -4.39
N ARG A 49 -51.73 -9.45 -4.97
CA ARG A 49 -52.52 -10.10 -6.03
C ARG A 49 -52.71 -11.58 -5.68
N LYS A 50 -53.82 -12.13 -6.14
CA LYS A 50 -54.44 -13.42 -5.76
C LYS A 50 -53.82 -14.64 -6.45
N ASP A 51 -53.98 -15.80 -5.80
CA ASP A 51 -54.11 -17.19 -6.31
C ASP A 51 -53.02 -17.70 -7.31
N SER A 52 -52.45 -18.92 -7.25
CA SER A 52 -52.44 -20.09 -6.32
C SER A 52 -51.19 -20.96 -6.71
N ASN A 53 -50.91 -22.23 -6.34
CA ASN A 53 -51.64 -23.31 -5.65
C ASN A 53 -50.66 -24.39 -5.08
N TYR A 54 -51.17 -25.57 -4.68
CA TYR A 54 -50.46 -26.81 -4.25
C TYR A 54 -49.32 -27.29 -5.20
N LYS A 55 -48.28 -28.03 -4.77
CA LYS A 55 -48.31 -29.27 -3.93
C LYS A 55 -47.08 -29.46 -3.02
N LEU A 56 -47.28 -30.33 -2.02
CA LEU A 56 -46.25 -30.92 -1.14
C LEU A 56 -45.79 -32.29 -1.68
N ALA A 57 -44.53 -32.65 -1.43
CA ALA A 57 -43.98 -34.02 -1.42
C ALA A 57 -42.78 -34.03 -0.45
N SER A 58 -42.50 -35.18 0.17
CA SER A 58 -41.62 -35.29 1.35
C SER A 58 -40.53 -36.35 1.21
N ASP A 59 -39.66 -36.42 2.23
CA ASP A 59 -38.77 -37.55 2.59
C ASP A 59 -37.51 -37.72 1.69
N ALA A 60 -36.27 -37.62 2.20
CA ALA A 60 -35.52 -38.51 3.12
C ALA A 60 -34.66 -39.54 2.32
N ASP A 61 -33.43 -39.92 2.68
CA ASP A 61 -32.41 -39.46 3.65
C ASP A 61 -31.04 -40.09 3.23
N SER A 62 -30.00 -40.01 4.07
CA SER A 62 -28.83 -40.92 4.18
C SER A 62 -27.49 -40.63 3.44
N THR A 63 -26.47 -40.35 4.25
CA THR A 63 -25.10 -40.94 4.28
C THR A 63 -24.19 -41.01 3.02
N SER A 64 -23.24 -40.06 2.94
CA SER A 64 -21.76 -40.19 3.12
C SER A 64 -20.90 -41.28 2.42
N HIS A 65 -19.62 -40.91 2.19
CA HIS A 65 -18.48 -41.68 1.61
C HIS A 65 -18.55 -41.88 0.07
N GLU A 66 -17.44 -41.95 -0.70
CA GLU A 66 -15.99 -41.88 -0.37
C GLU A 66 -15.15 -41.13 -1.44
N GLU A 67 -13.82 -41.16 -1.30
CA GLU A 67 -12.79 -40.47 -2.09
C GLU A 67 -12.13 -41.40 -3.13
N LEU A 68 -11.89 -40.92 -4.37
CA LEU A 68 -10.70 -41.28 -5.17
C LEU A 68 -10.54 -40.46 -6.47
N MET A 69 -9.35 -40.57 -7.08
CA MET A 69 -8.90 -39.83 -8.29
C MET A 69 -8.80 -40.75 -9.50
N LEU A 70 -9.01 -40.23 -10.72
CA LEU A 70 -7.96 -40.16 -11.76
C LEU A 70 -8.36 -39.30 -12.98
N ASP A 71 -7.37 -38.97 -13.81
CA ASP A 71 -7.51 -38.21 -15.06
C ASP A 71 -8.24 -38.97 -16.18
N ASN A 72 -8.84 -38.23 -17.13
CA ASN A 72 -8.26 -38.12 -18.48
C ASN A 72 -8.89 -37.03 -19.36
N VAL A 73 -8.20 -36.71 -20.46
CA VAL A 73 -8.55 -35.70 -21.46
C VAL A 73 -9.22 -36.36 -22.67
N VAL A 74 -10.23 -35.71 -23.28
CA VAL A 74 -10.40 -35.65 -24.75
C VAL A 74 -11.34 -34.51 -25.15
N ILE A 75 -11.14 -33.99 -26.37
CA ILE A 75 -11.89 -32.89 -26.97
C ILE A 75 -13.01 -33.43 -27.85
N PHE A 76 -14.22 -32.89 -27.71
CA PHE A 76 -15.06 -32.55 -28.87
C PHE A 76 -16.00 -31.40 -28.51
N GLY A 77 -16.30 -30.54 -29.48
CA GLY A 77 -17.27 -29.47 -29.31
C GLY A 77 -18.31 -29.48 -30.41
N ASN A 78 -19.53 -29.04 -30.10
CA ASN A 78 -20.37 -28.44 -31.13
C ASN A 78 -21.32 -27.38 -30.56
N ARG A 79 -21.92 -26.61 -31.48
CA ARG A 79 -22.61 -25.34 -31.26
C ARG A 79 -24.13 -25.53 -31.22
N PHE A 80 -24.83 -24.96 -30.25
CA PHE A 80 -26.23 -24.51 -30.43
C PHE A 80 -26.57 -23.28 -29.55
N GLN A 81 -27.73 -22.67 -29.79
CA GLN A 81 -28.02 -21.26 -29.48
C GLN A 81 -29.05 -21.01 -28.36
N THR A 82 -28.96 -19.80 -27.79
CA THR A 82 -30.03 -18.97 -27.21
C THR A 82 -30.94 -19.53 -26.10
N GLY A 83 -30.76 -18.97 -24.90
CA GLY A 83 -31.80 -18.87 -23.87
C GLY A 83 -31.61 -17.57 -23.07
N ALA A 84 -32.55 -16.63 -23.15
CA ALA A 84 -32.35 -15.26 -22.64
C ALA A 84 -32.81 -15.08 -21.19
N GLY A 85 -31.87 -15.00 -20.24
CA GLY A 85 -32.14 -14.68 -18.84
C GLY A 85 -31.71 -13.26 -18.47
N ARG A 86 -32.66 -12.33 -18.30
CA ARG A 86 -32.39 -11.00 -17.74
C ARG A 86 -32.21 -11.09 -16.22
N SER A 87 -30.99 -10.84 -15.72
CA SER A 87 -30.76 -10.51 -14.30
C SER A 87 -30.61 -8.99 -14.13
N MET A 88 -31.15 -8.42 -13.05
CA MET A 88 -31.41 -6.98 -12.93
C MET A 88 -30.73 -6.33 -11.71
N ASP A 89 -29.40 -6.37 -11.69
CA ASP A 89 -28.56 -5.84 -10.59
C ASP A 89 -28.41 -4.30 -10.61
N ASN A 90 -29.53 -3.59 -10.41
CA ASN A 90 -29.58 -2.12 -10.39
C ASN A 90 -29.34 -1.55 -8.97
N ILE A 91 -28.10 -1.58 -8.48
CA ILE A 91 -27.63 -0.68 -7.40
C ILE A 91 -26.31 -0.03 -7.82
N SER A 92 -26.40 1.06 -8.57
CA SER A 92 -25.26 1.97 -8.77
C SER A 92 -25.15 2.91 -7.57
N THR A 93 -23.97 2.99 -6.96
CA THR A 93 -23.65 4.05 -5.99
C THR A 93 -22.70 5.03 -6.68
N MET A 94 -23.12 6.29 -6.82
CA MET A 94 -22.30 7.32 -7.46
C MET A 94 -21.02 7.58 -6.67
N GLU A 95 -19.87 7.12 -7.17
CA GLU A 95 -18.57 7.71 -6.81
C GLU A 95 -18.42 9.07 -7.51
N LYS A 96 -19.14 10.07 -6.99
CA LYS A 96 -18.94 11.48 -7.32
C LYS A 96 -17.58 11.89 -6.75
N VAL A 97 -16.51 11.66 -7.51
CA VAL A 97 -15.18 12.19 -7.22
C VAL A 97 -15.26 13.69 -7.43
N THR A 98 -15.42 14.45 -6.34
CA THR A 98 -15.38 15.91 -6.38
C THR A 98 -13.96 16.37 -6.74
N GLU A 99 -13.78 16.68 -8.02
CA GLU A 99 -12.64 17.41 -8.51
C GLU A 99 -12.66 18.83 -7.93
N TYR A 100 -11.65 19.17 -7.14
CA TYR A 100 -11.49 20.50 -6.57
C TYR A 100 -10.24 21.14 -7.19
N LYS A 101 -10.43 22.16 -8.02
CA LYS A 101 -9.35 23.05 -8.43
C LYS A 101 -8.69 23.63 -7.18
N ARG A 102 -7.36 23.68 -7.16
CA ARG A 102 -6.62 24.48 -6.18
C ARG A 102 -6.17 25.76 -6.85
N ASP A 103 -6.93 26.82 -6.61
CA ASP A 103 -6.44 28.16 -6.86
C ASP A 103 -5.30 28.50 -5.88
N PRO A 104 -4.36 29.39 -6.24
CA PRO A 104 -3.18 29.64 -5.42
C PRO A 104 -3.52 30.41 -4.13
N LEU A 105 -2.84 30.11 -3.02
CA LEU A 105 -2.92 30.96 -1.83
C LEU A 105 -2.38 32.38 -2.16
N PRO A 106 -3.08 33.45 -1.77
CA PRO A 106 -2.53 34.80 -1.85
C PRO A 106 -1.36 34.95 -0.87
N LYS A 107 -0.41 35.83 -1.22
CA LYS A 107 0.71 36.20 -0.34
C LYS A 107 0.18 37.06 0.81
N ALA A 108 0.55 36.74 2.05
CA ALA A 108 0.29 37.61 3.18
C ALA A 108 1.16 38.88 3.11
N ASN A 109 0.58 40.05 3.38
CA ASN A 109 1.35 41.22 3.82
C ASN A 109 0.48 42.27 4.54
N LYS A 110 1.08 42.89 5.56
CA LYS A 110 0.68 44.09 6.33
C LYS A 110 -0.76 44.27 6.85
N VAL A 111 -0.79 44.31 8.19
CA VAL A 111 -1.76 45.00 9.07
C VAL A 111 -1.90 46.49 8.76
N THR A 112 -3.14 47.01 8.81
CA THR A 112 -3.53 48.30 9.45
C THR A 112 -5.05 48.34 9.70
N ASN A 113 -5.50 49.28 10.54
CA ASN A 113 -6.91 49.54 10.93
C ASN A 113 -7.73 50.12 9.72
N SER A 114 -9.05 50.38 9.75
CA SER A 114 -10.03 50.62 10.85
C SER A 114 -11.50 50.33 10.44
N HIS A 115 -12.48 50.85 11.22
CA HIS A 115 -13.95 50.80 11.07
C HIS A 115 -14.52 51.12 9.67
N GLY A 116 -15.77 50.80 9.29
CA GLY A 116 -16.86 50.07 9.98
C GLY A 116 -18.26 50.37 9.39
N ALA A 117 -19.29 49.67 9.88
CA ALA A 117 -20.76 49.95 9.79
C ALA A 117 -21.52 49.96 8.42
N TYR A 118 -22.60 49.15 8.40
CA TYR A 118 -23.96 49.41 7.85
C TYR A 118 -24.29 49.59 6.35
N ASN A 119 -24.97 48.55 5.82
CA ASN A 119 -26.33 48.56 5.22
C ASN A 119 -26.68 49.04 3.79
N ASP A 120 -27.63 48.26 3.22
CA ASP A 120 -28.73 48.62 2.29
C ASP A 120 -28.44 49.10 0.86
N SER A 121 -29.31 48.86 -0.14
CA SER A 121 -30.31 47.78 -0.34
C SER A 121 -30.80 47.77 -1.80
N LYS A 122 -31.40 46.64 -2.25
CA LYS A 122 -32.20 46.52 -3.51
C LYS A 122 -31.37 46.73 -4.81
N THR A 123 -31.86 46.44 -6.03
CA THR A 123 -33.21 46.04 -6.48
C THR A 123 -33.13 44.91 -7.53
N SER A 124 -34.20 44.15 -7.69
CA SER A 124 -34.37 43.09 -8.70
C SER A 124 -34.89 43.59 -10.04
N THR A 125 -34.49 42.92 -11.13
CA THR A 125 -35.32 42.73 -12.34
C THR A 125 -35.26 41.26 -12.79
N GLY A 126 -36.34 40.79 -13.43
CA GLY A 126 -36.49 39.40 -13.91
C GLY A 126 -35.68 39.09 -15.19
N SER A 127 -35.50 37.82 -15.57
CA SER A 127 -36.49 36.94 -16.26
C SER A 127 -36.67 37.32 -17.75
N THR A 128 -36.76 36.40 -18.71
CA THR A 128 -37.10 34.95 -18.65
C THR A 128 -36.54 34.19 -19.88
N SER A 129 -36.66 32.85 -19.93
CA SER A 129 -36.85 31.95 -21.11
C SER A 129 -35.99 32.17 -22.38
N SER A 130 -35.13 31.22 -22.81
CA SER A 130 -35.41 30.17 -23.83
C SER A 130 -35.58 30.70 -25.28
N GLU A 131 -35.34 29.98 -26.38
CA GLU A 131 -35.20 28.53 -26.60
C GLU A 131 -34.33 28.23 -27.86
N ASP A 132 -33.62 27.09 -27.83
CA ASP A 132 -33.26 26.13 -28.90
C ASP A 132 -33.20 26.43 -30.44
N GLN A 133 -32.15 25.84 -31.05
CA GLN A 133 -32.08 25.20 -32.40
C GLN A 133 -32.23 26.09 -33.67
N ALA A 134 -31.70 25.78 -34.86
CA ALA A 134 -30.76 24.75 -35.38
C ALA A 134 -29.70 25.43 -36.32
N GLY A 135 -28.69 24.76 -36.91
CA GLY A 135 -28.76 23.98 -38.18
C GLY A 135 -29.02 24.88 -39.42
N SER A 136 -28.33 24.80 -40.57
CA SER A 136 -27.39 23.80 -41.13
C SER A 136 -26.75 24.33 -42.46
N VAL A 137 -25.85 23.56 -43.11
CA VAL A 137 -25.31 23.71 -44.51
C VAL A 137 -24.40 24.96 -44.73
N SER A 138 -23.19 24.99 -45.34
CA SER A 138 -22.29 24.13 -46.18
C SER A 138 -22.10 24.65 -47.63
N GLY A 139 -20.83 24.87 -48.03
CA GLY A 139 -20.38 25.38 -49.36
C GLY A 139 -19.25 26.42 -49.20
N VAL A 140 -17.97 26.25 -49.60
CA VAL A 140 -17.38 25.98 -50.95
C VAL A 140 -17.55 27.23 -51.86
N LEU A 141 -16.53 27.95 -52.36
CA LEU A 141 -15.24 27.55 -53.01
C LEU A 141 -14.11 28.63 -52.87
N GLU A 142 -13.13 28.63 -53.79
CA GLU A 142 -11.94 29.53 -53.99
C GLU A 142 -12.23 31.06 -54.04
N GLY A 143 -11.26 32.01 -54.04
CA GLY A 143 -9.79 31.96 -53.94
C GLY A 143 -9.08 33.17 -54.65
N ILE A 144 -7.80 33.46 -54.31
CA ILE A 144 -6.81 34.30 -55.03
C ILE A 144 -7.10 35.83 -55.23
N PHE A 145 -6.31 36.73 -54.61
CA PHE A 145 -5.34 37.64 -55.30
C PHE A 145 -4.48 38.51 -54.36
N VAL A 146 -3.39 39.08 -54.90
CA VAL A 146 -2.30 39.77 -54.18
C VAL A 146 -2.20 41.27 -54.53
N LYS A 147 -1.90 42.11 -53.52
CA LYS A 147 -1.36 43.49 -53.64
C LYS A 147 -0.71 43.89 -52.31
N GLY A 148 0.38 44.65 -52.21
CA GLY A 148 1.29 45.13 -53.26
C GLY A 148 2.09 46.38 -52.83
N MET A 149 3.27 46.17 -52.22
CA MET A 149 4.42 47.09 -52.03
C MET A 149 4.21 48.58 -51.62
N ARG A 150 4.98 49.03 -50.63
CA ARG A 150 5.82 50.25 -50.73
C ARG A 150 6.92 50.30 -49.65
N ASN A 151 8.11 50.77 -50.04
CA ASN A 151 9.24 51.07 -49.15
C ASN A 151 9.21 52.55 -48.74
N LEU A 152 10.07 52.94 -47.78
CA LEU A 152 10.92 54.13 -47.90
C LEU A 152 12.12 54.06 -46.92
N ASN A 153 13.15 54.87 -47.14
CA ASN A 153 14.49 54.74 -46.54
C ASN A 153 14.80 55.83 -45.49
N SER A 154 15.75 55.54 -44.58
CA SER A 154 16.90 56.40 -44.15
C SER A 154 17.69 55.64 -43.06
N ASP A 155 18.99 55.39 -43.18
CA ASP A 155 20.17 56.29 -42.99
C ASP A 155 20.50 56.59 -41.51
N SER A 156 21.76 56.58 -41.03
CA SER A 156 23.05 56.09 -41.59
C SER A 156 24.17 56.09 -40.51
N VAL A 157 25.35 55.51 -40.82
CA VAL A 157 26.70 55.83 -40.25
C VAL A 157 26.98 55.52 -38.75
N ASP A 158 28.20 55.31 -38.24
CA ASP A 158 29.40 54.48 -38.60
C ASP A 158 30.38 54.55 -37.39
N ASN A 159 31.48 53.79 -37.43
CA ASN A 159 32.73 53.88 -36.65
C ASN A 159 32.83 53.24 -35.25
N LYS A 160 34.01 52.72 -34.83
CA LYS A 160 35.05 51.87 -35.49
C LYS A 160 36.19 51.57 -34.49
N LYS A 161 36.79 50.35 -34.58
CA LYS A 161 38.18 50.01 -34.16
C LYS A 161 38.48 50.10 -32.63
N LYS A 162 39.51 49.46 -32.05
CA LYS A 162 40.43 48.33 -32.39
C LYS A 162 40.85 47.69 -31.04
N THR A 163 40.89 46.37 -30.80
CA THR A 163 41.73 45.28 -31.38
C THR A 163 43.21 45.29 -30.97
N LYS A 164 43.66 44.27 -30.22
CA LYS A 164 44.97 43.54 -30.24
C LYS A 164 45.12 42.69 -28.95
N GLU A 165 45.85 41.56 -28.86
CA GLU A 165 46.36 40.56 -29.83
C GLU A 165 46.94 39.33 -29.07
N ARG A 166 47.02 38.13 -29.71
CA ARG A 166 47.82 36.92 -29.32
C ARG A 166 47.32 36.08 -28.12
N ARG A 167 47.50 34.75 -28.09
CA ARG A 167 47.93 33.74 -29.10
C ARG A 167 47.39 32.33 -28.72
N HIS A 168 47.47 31.38 -29.66
CA HIS A 168 47.24 29.93 -29.48
C HIS A 168 48.29 29.29 -28.52
N GLU A 169 48.18 28.05 -28.04
CA GLU A 169 47.57 26.85 -28.64
C GLU A 169 47.19 25.75 -27.62
N GLY A 170 46.42 24.73 -28.04
CA GLY A 170 46.08 23.55 -27.23
C GLY A 170 44.61 23.10 -27.37
N LYS A 171 44.30 22.30 -28.39
CA LYS A 171 42.98 21.69 -28.64
C LYS A 171 43.04 20.17 -28.57
N GLU A 172 42.06 19.55 -27.93
CA GLU A 172 41.31 18.41 -28.48
C GLU A 172 39.97 18.24 -27.74
N SER A 173 39.03 17.47 -28.31
CA SER A 173 37.63 17.26 -27.83
C SER A 173 36.57 18.34 -28.17
N GLU A 174 36.46 18.77 -29.43
CA GLU A 174 35.26 19.50 -29.90
C GLU A 174 34.93 19.21 -31.38
N LEU A 175 34.35 18.02 -31.64
CA LEU A 175 33.89 17.63 -32.99
C LEU A 175 32.82 16.52 -32.92
N LEU A 176 31.63 16.85 -32.41
CA LEU A 176 30.37 16.06 -32.57
C LEU A 176 29.15 16.84 -32.00
N GLN A 177 29.00 18.12 -32.36
CA GLN A 177 27.93 18.97 -31.81
C GLN A 177 27.31 19.95 -32.82
N SER A 178 27.03 19.45 -34.03
CA SER A 178 26.48 20.25 -35.14
C SER A 178 25.47 19.46 -36.00
N ASP A 179 24.44 18.88 -35.39
CA ASP A 179 23.32 18.21 -36.13
C ASP A 179 21.96 18.22 -35.38
N LEU A 180 21.80 19.03 -34.32
CA LEU A 180 20.55 19.13 -33.54
C LEU A 180 19.73 20.39 -33.83
N ALA A 181 19.94 21.02 -34.98
CA ALA A 181 19.38 22.33 -35.35
C ALA A 181 18.12 22.26 -36.25
N ALA A 182 17.29 21.20 -36.14
CA ALA A 182 16.17 20.97 -37.04
C ALA A 182 14.91 20.31 -36.39
N SER A 183 14.51 20.74 -35.18
CA SER A 183 13.16 20.45 -34.67
C SER A 183 12.68 21.49 -33.65
N ASN A 184 11.91 22.47 -34.14
CA ASN A 184 11.23 23.44 -33.29
C ASN A 184 9.87 22.87 -32.85
N ASP A 185 9.72 22.46 -31.59
CA ASP A 185 8.42 22.57 -30.93
C ASP A 185 8.48 22.69 -29.39
N ASN A 186 8.44 23.93 -28.91
CA ASN A 186 7.87 24.35 -27.63
C ASN A 186 8.05 23.43 -26.40
N LEU A 187 9.31 23.15 -26.01
CA LEU A 187 9.68 22.72 -24.65
C LEU A 187 9.47 23.86 -23.63
N THR A 188 8.20 24.19 -23.37
CA THR A 188 7.78 25.34 -22.54
C THR A 188 8.56 25.44 -21.22
N ILE A 189 9.10 26.64 -20.96
CA ILE A 189 10.01 26.94 -19.83
C ILE A 189 9.45 26.49 -18.48
N ALA A 190 8.12 26.51 -18.30
CA ALA A 190 7.43 25.97 -17.13
C ALA A 190 7.89 24.53 -16.79
N SER A 191 7.97 23.65 -17.78
CA SER A 191 8.38 22.24 -17.66
C SER A 191 9.81 22.11 -17.14
N ILE A 192 10.74 22.87 -17.73
CA ILE A 192 12.15 22.92 -17.32
C ILE A 192 12.27 23.51 -15.90
N SER A 193 11.47 24.52 -15.56
CA SER A 193 11.42 25.11 -14.22
C SER A 193 10.87 24.14 -13.18
N VAL A 194 9.94 23.24 -13.55
CA VAL A 194 9.42 22.18 -12.68
C VAL A 194 10.52 21.16 -12.41
N PHE A 195 11.19 20.64 -13.44
CA PHE A 195 12.32 19.72 -13.23
C PHE A 195 13.46 20.34 -12.40
N LYS A 196 13.87 21.58 -12.67
CA LYS A 196 14.88 22.28 -11.85
C LYS A 196 14.44 22.48 -10.39
N ARG A 197 13.14 22.69 -10.12
CA ARG A 197 12.59 22.87 -8.77
C ARG A 197 12.33 21.54 -8.04
N LEU A 198 12.29 20.43 -8.78
CA LEU A 198 12.21 19.06 -8.26
C LEU A 198 13.57 18.44 -7.96
N ALA A 199 14.68 19.13 -8.30
CA ALA A 199 16.05 18.68 -8.08
C ALA A 199 16.52 18.64 -6.60
N LYS A 200 15.64 18.25 -5.67
CA LYS A 200 16.09 17.48 -4.52
C LYS A 200 16.48 16.11 -5.05
N GLN A 201 17.75 15.73 -4.89
CA GLN A 201 18.31 14.48 -5.39
C GLN A 201 17.40 13.29 -5.02
N ALA A 202 16.85 12.64 -6.05
CA ALA A 202 15.94 11.52 -5.89
C ALA A 202 16.71 10.32 -5.33
N THR A 203 16.19 9.72 -4.26
CA THR A 203 16.81 8.53 -3.66
C THR A 203 16.77 7.39 -4.68
N THR A 204 17.94 7.00 -5.18
CA THR A 204 18.12 5.88 -6.12
C THR A 204 17.90 4.54 -5.42
N ILE A 205 17.67 3.47 -6.20
CA ILE A 205 17.53 2.12 -5.63
C ILE A 205 18.83 1.66 -4.94
N SER A 206 20.00 2.07 -5.40
CA SER A 206 21.29 1.81 -4.73
C SER A 206 21.37 2.49 -3.35
N GLU A 207 20.90 3.73 -3.23
CA GLU A 207 20.79 4.42 -1.94
C GLU A 207 19.72 3.77 -1.05
N MET A 208 18.59 3.33 -1.58
CA MET A 208 17.59 2.57 -0.80
C MET A 208 18.12 1.21 -0.32
N ASN A 209 18.89 0.50 -1.16
CA ASN A 209 19.60 -0.72 -0.79
C ASN A 209 20.61 -0.45 0.35
N SER A 210 21.34 0.67 0.28
CA SER A 210 22.29 1.10 1.31
C SER A 210 21.58 1.48 2.63
N LEU A 211 20.48 2.22 2.56
CA LEU A 211 19.64 2.58 3.71
C LEU A 211 19.03 1.33 4.39
N LEU A 212 18.64 0.30 3.61
CA LEU A 212 18.18 -0.97 4.15
C LEU A 212 19.26 -1.65 5.00
N LEU A 213 20.47 -1.78 4.48
CA LEU A 213 21.60 -2.40 5.17
C LEU A 213 22.05 -1.61 6.41
N GLN A 214 21.95 -0.29 6.38
CA GLN A 214 22.26 0.59 7.52
C GLN A 214 21.14 0.66 8.58
N SER A 215 19.89 0.33 8.22
CA SER A 215 18.73 0.47 9.12
C SER A 215 18.84 -0.24 10.48
N PRO A 216 19.44 -1.45 10.62
CA PRO A 216 19.58 -2.09 11.93
C PRO A 216 20.61 -1.39 12.83
N LEU A 217 21.56 -0.66 12.24
CA LEU A 217 22.58 0.12 12.95
C LEU A 217 22.03 1.49 13.38
N SER A 218 21.21 2.11 12.54
CA SER A 218 20.57 3.41 12.78
C SER A 218 19.41 3.34 13.79
N SER A 219 18.82 2.16 14.01
CA SER A 219 17.67 1.97 14.89
C SER A 219 17.97 2.22 16.38
N ARG A 220 17.85 3.49 16.79
CA ARG A 220 17.70 3.93 18.18
C ARG A 220 16.28 3.65 18.71
N SER A 221 15.81 2.41 18.59
CA SER A 221 14.54 1.98 19.18
C SER A 221 14.61 2.13 20.71
N MET A 222 13.53 2.59 21.35
CA MET A 222 13.53 2.78 22.80
C MET A 222 13.63 1.43 23.51
N ARG A 223 14.71 1.26 24.28
CA ARG A 223 14.93 0.06 25.09
C ARG A 223 13.71 -0.15 26.00
N PRO A 224 13.08 -1.35 25.99
CA PRO A 224 12.05 -1.68 26.97
C PRO A 224 12.58 -1.44 28.39
N ARG A 225 11.84 -0.68 29.21
CA ARG A 225 12.28 -0.34 30.58
C ARG A 225 12.57 -1.57 31.45
N LEU A 226 11.86 -2.68 31.18
CA LEU A 226 12.23 -4.03 31.59
C LEU A 226 12.19 -4.97 30.39
N SER A 227 13.12 -5.93 30.34
CA SER A 227 13.13 -7.00 29.33
C SER A 227 12.07 -8.07 29.66
N SER A 228 11.30 -8.48 28.66
CA SER A 228 10.33 -9.58 28.77
C SER A 228 10.82 -10.86 28.08
N VAL A 229 10.15 -11.99 28.33
CA VAL A 229 10.42 -13.27 27.63
C VAL A 229 10.30 -13.11 26.11
N ARG A 230 9.31 -12.34 25.65
CA ARG A 230 9.06 -12.03 24.23
C ARG A 230 10.24 -11.31 23.58
N ASP A 231 10.97 -10.48 24.32
CA ASP A 231 12.17 -9.80 23.84
C ASP A 231 13.37 -10.76 23.68
N ARG A 232 13.45 -11.81 24.51
CA ARG A 232 14.47 -12.88 24.37
C ARG A 232 14.19 -13.76 23.15
N GLU A 233 12.93 -14.05 22.87
CA GLU A 233 12.52 -14.79 21.67
C GLU A 233 12.78 -14.00 20.38
N LEU A 234 12.57 -12.67 20.39
CA LEU A 234 12.96 -11.78 19.28
C LEU A 234 14.49 -11.78 19.07
N LEU A 235 15.29 -11.82 20.14
CA LEU A 235 16.74 -11.96 20.05
C LEU A 235 17.16 -13.32 19.47
N SER A 236 16.56 -14.44 19.92
CA SER A 236 16.79 -15.77 19.35
C SER A 236 16.47 -15.78 17.86
N ALA A 237 15.29 -15.29 17.48
CA ALA A 237 14.87 -15.20 16.09
C ALA A 237 15.86 -14.39 15.24
N LYS A 238 16.37 -13.25 15.72
CA LYS A 238 17.38 -12.46 14.99
C LYS A 238 18.65 -13.24 14.71
N MET A 239 19.13 -14.02 15.68
CA MET A 239 20.31 -14.88 15.53
C MET A 239 20.02 -16.09 14.61
N GLU A 240 18.87 -16.73 14.77
CA GLU A 240 18.40 -17.84 13.93
C GLU A 240 18.14 -17.45 12.46
N ILE A 241 17.83 -16.16 12.18
CA ILE A 241 17.65 -15.60 10.82
C ILE A 241 19.00 -15.23 10.20
N ASN A 242 19.87 -14.54 10.95
CA ASN A 242 21.18 -14.15 10.45
C ASN A 242 22.06 -15.37 10.12
N ASN A 243 21.90 -16.45 10.88
CA ASN A 243 22.61 -17.72 10.70
C ASN A 243 21.77 -18.74 9.89
N ALA A 244 20.88 -18.28 9.00
CA ALA A 244 20.03 -19.18 8.20
C ALA A 244 20.87 -20.05 7.25
N PRO A 245 20.70 -21.39 7.24
CA PRO A 245 21.46 -22.28 6.37
C PRO A 245 21.12 -22.04 4.89
N ILE A 246 22.11 -22.20 4.00
CA ILE A 246 21.94 -21.94 2.56
C ILE A 246 20.98 -22.96 1.93
N ILE A 247 19.87 -22.47 1.37
CA ILE A 247 18.85 -23.30 0.74
C ILE A 247 19.05 -23.30 -0.77
N ARG A 248 19.36 -24.46 -1.35
CA ARG A 248 19.55 -24.62 -2.81
C ARG A 248 18.22 -24.65 -3.56
N ASN A 249 17.24 -25.39 -3.05
CA ASN A 249 15.87 -25.48 -3.60
C ASN A 249 14.85 -25.30 -2.47
N SER A 250 13.77 -24.56 -2.74
CA SER A 250 12.60 -24.46 -1.85
C SER A 250 11.33 -24.47 -2.68
N PRO A 251 10.48 -25.52 -2.59
CA PRO A 251 9.18 -25.53 -3.25
C PRO A 251 8.37 -24.27 -2.95
N GLY A 252 7.75 -23.69 -3.98
CA GLY A 252 6.97 -22.45 -3.90
C GLY A 252 7.78 -21.14 -3.76
N LEU A 253 9.12 -21.16 -3.68
CA LEU A 253 9.94 -19.95 -3.57
C LEU A 253 11.06 -19.91 -4.62
N ALA A 254 10.90 -19.09 -5.65
CA ALA A 254 11.90 -18.90 -6.70
C ALA A 254 13.07 -18.03 -6.19
N ALA A 255 14.21 -18.65 -5.87
CA ALA A 255 15.35 -17.95 -5.26
C ALA A 255 15.79 -16.66 -5.98
N SER A 256 15.67 -16.61 -7.32
CA SER A 256 16.06 -15.47 -8.16
C SER A 256 15.24 -14.18 -7.99
N VAL A 257 14.14 -14.18 -7.23
CA VAL A 257 13.35 -12.97 -6.95
C VAL A 257 13.48 -12.46 -5.51
N PHE A 258 14.23 -13.17 -4.66
CA PHE A 258 14.53 -12.78 -3.28
C PHE A 258 15.92 -12.17 -3.18
N ARG A 259 16.13 -11.28 -2.20
CA ARG A 259 17.48 -10.81 -1.83
C ARG A 259 18.29 -11.89 -1.13
N ASN A 260 17.64 -12.65 -0.25
CA ASN A 260 18.19 -13.85 0.37
C ASN A 260 17.01 -14.79 0.74
N VAL A 261 16.79 -15.81 -0.09
CA VAL A 261 15.67 -16.76 0.09
C VAL A 261 15.80 -17.57 1.40
N SER A 262 17.03 -17.88 1.82
CA SER A 262 17.33 -18.62 3.05
C SER A 262 16.90 -17.84 4.29
N MET A 263 17.34 -16.58 4.40
CA MET A 263 16.95 -15.68 5.49
C MET A 263 15.44 -15.40 5.48
N PHE A 264 14.84 -15.19 4.29
CA PHE A 264 13.40 -15.00 4.17
C PHE A 264 12.61 -16.21 4.70
N LYS A 265 12.87 -17.40 4.15
CA LYS A 265 12.15 -18.64 4.54
C LYS A 265 12.33 -18.92 6.03
N ARG A 266 13.55 -18.79 6.56
CA ARG A 266 13.84 -18.96 7.98
C ARG A 266 13.10 -17.96 8.86
N SER A 267 13.07 -16.69 8.46
CA SER A 267 12.31 -15.64 9.15
C SER A 267 10.79 -15.86 9.08
N TYR A 268 10.30 -16.45 8.00
CA TYR A 268 8.88 -16.78 7.81
C TYR A 268 8.47 -17.98 8.68
N GLU A 269 9.25 -19.06 8.69
CA GLU A 269 9.06 -20.21 9.58
C GLU A 269 9.07 -19.78 11.06
N LEU A 270 9.99 -18.89 11.43
CA LEU A 270 10.04 -18.32 12.78
C LEU A 270 8.80 -17.49 13.10
N MET A 271 8.37 -16.61 12.19
CA MET A 271 7.11 -15.87 12.34
C MET A 271 5.93 -16.83 12.57
N GLU A 272 5.76 -17.83 11.70
CA GLU A 272 4.67 -18.81 11.80
C GLU A 272 4.66 -19.57 13.13
N ARG A 273 5.85 -19.89 13.67
CA ARG A 273 6.04 -20.62 14.93
C ARG A 273 5.78 -19.74 16.16
N ILE A 274 6.39 -18.54 16.21
CA ILE A 274 6.50 -17.78 17.47
C ILE A 274 5.71 -16.48 17.53
N LEU A 275 5.36 -15.83 16.40
CA LEU A 275 4.67 -14.53 16.44
C LEU A 275 3.31 -14.65 17.14
N LYS A 276 3.08 -13.77 18.11
CA LYS A 276 1.79 -13.51 18.73
C LYS A 276 1.47 -12.02 18.73
N VAL A 277 0.25 -11.68 18.32
CA VAL A 277 -0.27 -10.31 18.17
C VAL A 277 -1.41 -10.10 19.16
N TYR A 278 -1.37 -9.04 19.95
CA TYR A 278 -2.56 -8.52 20.63
C TYR A 278 -3.19 -7.44 19.75
N ILE A 279 -4.52 -7.43 19.66
CA ILE A 279 -5.28 -6.38 18.96
C ILE A 279 -6.00 -5.56 20.03
N TYR A 280 -5.78 -4.24 20.04
CA TYR A 280 -6.56 -3.34 20.90
C TYR A 280 -8.04 -3.42 20.51
N LYS A 281 -8.94 -3.28 21.49
CA LYS A 281 -10.41 -3.33 21.30
C LYS A 281 -11.04 -1.94 21.30
N GLU A 282 -10.22 -0.94 21.56
CA GLU A 282 -10.56 0.45 21.72
C GLU A 282 -10.66 1.15 20.36
N GLY A 283 -11.44 2.23 20.31
CA GLY A 283 -11.66 3.04 19.11
C GLY A 283 -13.05 2.83 18.53
N GLU A 284 -13.63 3.90 18.00
CA GLU A 284 -15.03 3.92 17.56
C GLU A 284 -15.20 3.53 16.09
N LYS A 285 -16.31 2.86 15.78
CA LYS A 285 -16.73 2.62 14.40
C LYS A 285 -17.27 3.92 13.80
N PRO A 286 -17.04 4.20 12.50
CA PRO A 286 -16.47 3.30 11.49
C PRO A 286 -14.94 3.45 11.31
N VAL A 287 -14.24 4.20 12.16
CA VAL A 287 -12.80 4.47 12.04
C VAL A 287 -11.95 3.25 12.42
N PHE A 288 -12.35 2.56 13.49
CA PHE A 288 -11.69 1.35 14.00
C PHE A 288 -12.57 0.11 13.78
N HIS A 289 -11.97 -1.08 13.74
CA HIS A 289 -12.68 -2.38 13.71
C HIS A 289 -13.77 -2.50 12.60
N ASN A 290 -13.51 -1.89 11.44
CA ASN A 290 -14.49 -1.75 10.36
C ASN A 290 -13.81 -1.84 8.97
N PRO A 291 -13.48 -3.05 8.50
CA PRO A 291 -12.65 -3.24 7.31
C PRO A 291 -13.39 -2.93 5.99
N ARG A 292 -12.88 -1.98 5.21
CA ARG A 292 -13.30 -1.80 3.80
C ARG A 292 -12.52 -2.72 2.87
N MET A 293 -13.25 -3.59 2.16
CA MET A 293 -12.69 -4.70 1.36
C MET A 293 -12.66 -4.43 -0.16
N ARG A 294 -13.05 -3.23 -0.62
CA ARG A 294 -13.20 -2.87 -2.05
C ARG A 294 -12.62 -1.48 -2.35
N GLY A 295 -12.12 -1.27 -3.57
CA GLY A 295 -11.50 -0.02 -4.01
C GLY A 295 -9.98 0.02 -3.82
N ILE A 296 -9.34 1.16 -4.10
CA ILE A 296 -7.86 1.28 -4.10
C ILE A 296 -7.25 1.16 -2.69
N TYR A 297 -7.97 1.59 -1.65
CA TYR A 297 -7.51 1.54 -0.26
C TYR A 297 -7.91 0.25 0.48
N ALA A 298 -8.50 -0.72 -0.24
CA ALA A 298 -9.01 -1.97 0.33
C ALA A 298 -7.98 -2.78 1.12
N SER A 299 -6.69 -2.55 0.85
CA SER A 299 -5.58 -3.25 1.49
C SER A 299 -5.46 -2.97 3.00
N GLU A 300 -6.05 -1.87 3.51
CA GLU A 300 -6.27 -1.69 4.96
C GLU A 300 -7.24 -2.73 5.51
N GLY A 301 -8.43 -2.84 4.91
CA GLY A 301 -9.52 -3.68 5.39
C GLY A 301 -9.24 -5.16 5.20
N TRP A 302 -8.61 -5.56 4.09
CA TRP A 302 -8.19 -6.95 3.88
C TRP A 302 -7.22 -7.40 4.97
N PHE A 303 -6.19 -6.60 5.28
CA PHE A 303 -5.29 -6.92 6.39
C PHE A 303 -6.03 -6.93 7.73
N MET A 304 -6.84 -5.91 8.03
CA MET A 304 -7.60 -5.80 9.28
C MET A 304 -8.49 -7.03 9.52
N LYS A 305 -9.33 -7.39 8.54
CA LYS A 305 -10.22 -8.56 8.61
C LYS A 305 -9.44 -9.87 8.80
N LEU A 306 -8.37 -10.07 8.01
CA LEU A 306 -7.57 -11.29 8.08
C LEU A 306 -6.76 -11.39 9.38
N MET A 307 -6.34 -10.26 9.95
CA MET A 307 -5.64 -10.19 11.23
C MET A 307 -6.60 -10.46 12.40
N GLU A 308 -7.77 -9.81 12.44
CA GLU A 308 -8.78 -9.97 13.49
C GLU A 308 -9.36 -11.39 13.54
N GLY A 309 -9.54 -12.03 12.38
CA GLY A 309 -9.97 -13.43 12.29
C GLY A 309 -8.90 -14.49 12.60
N ASN A 310 -7.63 -14.10 12.84
CA ASN A 310 -6.52 -15.05 12.79
C ASN A 310 -6.31 -15.85 14.09
N LYS A 311 -6.77 -17.10 14.11
CA LYS A 311 -6.60 -18.03 15.25
C LYS A 311 -5.14 -18.44 15.54
N LYS A 312 -4.19 -18.28 14.60
CA LYS A 312 -2.77 -18.69 14.75
C LYS A 312 -1.91 -17.61 15.40
N PHE A 313 -2.15 -16.35 15.02
CA PHE A 313 -1.36 -15.20 15.46
C PHE A 313 -1.99 -14.40 16.60
N VAL A 314 -3.32 -14.30 16.71
CA VAL A 314 -3.96 -13.46 17.73
C VAL A 314 -3.92 -14.10 19.13
N VAL A 315 -3.61 -13.31 20.15
CA VAL A 315 -3.71 -13.70 21.56
C VAL A 315 -4.66 -12.80 22.34
N ARG A 316 -5.49 -13.41 23.21
CA ARG A 316 -6.40 -12.70 24.13
C ARG A 316 -5.67 -12.03 25.31
N ASP A 317 -4.52 -12.59 25.72
CA ASP A 317 -3.70 -12.05 26.81
C ASP A 317 -2.55 -11.19 26.23
N PRO A 318 -2.53 -9.86 26.47
CA PRO A 318 -1.48 -8.99 25.96
C PRO A 318 -0.10 -9.28 26.55
N LYS A 319 0.02 -10.00 27.68
CA LYS A 319 1.31 -10.47 28.21
C LYS A 319 1.97 -11.50 27.28
N LYS A 320 1.21 -12.16 26.41
CA LYS A 320 1.68 -13.18 25.45
C LYS A 320 2.09 -12.60 24.10
N ALA A 321 1.89 -11.30 23.85
CA ALA A 321 2.14 -10.67 22.56
C ALA A 321 3.59 -10.18 22.36
N HIS A 322 4.10 -10.37 21.14
CA HIS A 322 5.35 -9.77 20.62
C HIS A 322 5.11 -8.43 19.92
N LEU A 323 3.87 -8.23 19.43
CA LEU A 323 3.43 -7.05 18.68
C LEU A 323 1.98 -6.67 19.05
N PHE A 324 1.67 -5.38 18.94
CA PHE A 324 0.36 -4.82 19.25
C PHE A 324 -0.24 -4.11 18.03
N TYR A 325 -1.37 -4.59 17.52
CA TYR A 325 -2.04 -4.04 16.35
C TYR A 325 -3.00 -2.90 16.71
N LEU A 326 -2.97 -1.82 15.93
CA LEU A 326 -3.84 -0.65 16.00
C LEU A 326 -4.83 -0.69 14.80
N PRO A 327 -6.05 -1.25 14.95
CA PRO A 327 -6.95 -1.59 13.86
C PRO A 327 -7.79 -0.40 13.37
N PHE A 328 -7.14 0.66 12.88
CA PHE A 328 -7.79 1.83 12.28
C PHE A 328 -7.72 1.82 10.74
N SER A 329 -8.66 2.50 10.09
CA SER A 329 -8.61 2.82 8.66
C SER A 329 -8.35 4.30 8.46
N SER A 330 -7.29 4.65 7.73
CA SER A 330 -7.00 6.05 7.38
C SER A 330 -8.01 6.62 6.37
N GLN A 331 -8.63 5.76 5.54
CA GLN A 331 -9.74 6.17 4.69
C GLN A 331 -10.99 6.49 5.52
N MET A 332 -11.36 5.66 6.51
CA MET A 332 -12.57 5.90 7.31
C MET A 332 -12.39 7.10 8.24
N LEU A 333 -11.21 7.25 8.85
CA LEU A 333 -10.86 8.47 9.59
C LEU A 333 -11.09 9.74 8.76
N ARG A 334 -10.62 9.75 7.50
CA ARG A 334 -10.88 10.88 6.60
C ARG A 334 -12.37 11.11 6.37
N ILE A 335 -13.13 10.06 6.02
CA ILE A 335 -14.54 10.17 5.63
C ILE A 335 -15.41 10.63 6.80
N THR A 336 -15.24 10.05 8.00
CA THR A 336 -15.99 10.44 9.21
C THR A 336 -15.79 11.91 9.54
N PHE A 337 -14.54 12.41 9.48
CA PHE A 337 -14.25 13.80 9.83
C PHE A 337 -14.55 14.79 8.70
N SER A 338 -14.62 14.37 7.43
CA SER A 338 -15.06 15.22 6.32
C SER A 338 -16.54 15.64 6.39
N GLY A 339 -17.34 15.02 7.26
CA GLY A 339 -18.75 15.36 7.50
C GLY A 339 -19.01 16.24 8.73
N GLN A 340 -17.96 16.72 9.40
CA GLN A 340 -18.03 17.64 10.54
C GLN A 340 -17.33 18.97 10.20
N ASN A 341 -17.29 19.92 11.15
CA ASN A 341 -16.60 21.22 11.00
C ASN A 341 -15.06 21.05 10.93
N TYR A 342 -14.58 20.52 9.82
CA TYR A 342 -13.21 20.07 9.59
C TYR A 342 -12.26 21.24 9.30
N THR A 343 -11.37 21.55 10.25
CA THR A 343 -10.38 22.62 10.09
C THR A 343 -9.10 22.17 9.38
N GLY A 344 -8.92 20.85 9.21
CA GLY A 344 -7.89 20.26 8.37
C GLY A 344 -7.21 19.04 8.98
N MET A 345 -6.06 18.67 8.39
CA MET A 345 -5.27 17.48 8.78
C MET A 345 -4.95 17.38 10.27
N LYS A 346 -4.81 18.53 10.95
CA LYS A 346 -4.60 18.61 12.41
C LYS A 346 -5.70 17.90 13.20
N ASP A 347 -6.94 17.86 12.72
CA ASP A 347 -8.04 17.22 13.45
C ASP A 347 -7.99 15.69 13.35
N LEU A 348 -7.51 15.16 12.22
CA LEU A 348 -7.22 13.73 12.06
C LEU A 348 -6.02 13.33 12.95
N GLU A 349 -5.00 14.19 13.01
CA GLU A 349 -3.83 14.03 13.89
C GLU A 349 -4.23 14.08 15.38
N LYS A 350 -5.14 15.00 15.78
CA LYS A 350 -5.73 15.05 17.13
C LYS A 350 -6.50 13.77 17.47
N HIS A 351 -7.36 13.28 16.57
CA HIS A 351 -8.13 12.05 16.84
C HIS A 351 -7.22 10.83 17.06
N LEU A 352 -6.17 10.69 16.23
CA LEU A 352 -5.14 9.66 16.45
C LEU A 352 -4.33 9.87 17.74
N LYS A 353 -4.13 11.12 18.20
CA LYS A 353 -3.58 11.40 19.54
C LYS A 353 -4.52 10.89 20.63
N SER A 354 -5.80 11.28 20.63
CA SER A 354 -6.77 10.86 21.66
C SER A 354 -6.89 9.34 21.76
N TYR A 355 -6.80 8.63 20.63
CA TYR A 355 -6.72 7.18 20.61
C TYR A 355 -5.44 6.63 21.27
N VAL A 356 -4.28 7.22 20.99
CA VAL A 356 -3.00 6.89 21.63
C VAL A 356 -3.03 7.20 23.13
N ASP A 357 -3.63 8.31 23.55
CA ASP A 357 -3.81 8.67 24.96
C ASP A 357 -4.68 7.62 25.68
N LEU A 358 -5.81 7.22 25.08
CA LEU A 358 -6.71 6.20 25.61
C LEU A 358 -6.00 4.85 25.82
N ILE A 359 -5.31 4.32 24.81
CA ILE A 359 -4.62 3.02 24.94
C ILE A 359 -3.39 3.10 25.85
N SER A 360 -2.74 4.25 25.97
CA SER A 360 -1.55 4.41 26.83
C SER A 360 -1.90 4.66 28.30
N GLY A 361 -3.04 5.30 28.59
CA GLY A 361 -3.62 5.35 29.94
C GLY A 361 -4.15 3.98 30.39
N LYS A 362 -4.90 3.29 29.51
CA LYS A 362 -5.54 2.00 29.84
C LYS A 362 -4.57 0.81 29.86
N TYR A 363 -3.46 0.84 29.11
CA TYR A 363 -2.56 -0.30 28.97
C TYR A 363 -1.07 0.07 29.09
N ARG A 364 -0.42 -0.48 30.12
CA ARG A 364 1.05 -0.40 30.36
C ARG A 364 1.94 -0.82 29.18
N PHE A 365 1.40 -1.55 28.20
CA PHE A 365 2.14 -2.08 27.06
C PHE A 365 2.61 -0.97 26.10
N TRP A 366 1.83 0.09 25.87
CA TRP A 366 2.30 1.25 25.11
C TRP A 366 3.50 1.92 25.80
N ASN A 367 3.38 2.15 27.11
CA ASN A 367 4.38 2.87 27.90
C ASN A 367 5.68 2.05 28.11
N ARG A 368 5.67 0.73 27.85
CA ARG A 368 6.85 -0.14 27.88
C ARG A 368 7.90 0.27 26.83
N THR A 369 7.46 0.71 25.66
CA THR A 369 8.27 0.93 24.46
C THR A 369 8.02 2.29 23.79
N GLY A 370 7.02 3.03 24.25
CA GLY A 370 6.48 4.21 23.59
C GLY A 370 5.93 3.93 22.19
N GLY A 371 5.37 2.74 21.95
CA GLY A 371 4.83 2.31 20.66
C GLY A 371 5.80 1.55 19.75
N ALA A 372 7.03 1.23 20.17
CA ALA A 372 8.02 0.55 19.30
C ALA A 372 7.82 -0.98 19.17
N ASP A 373 6.83 -1.55 19.84
CA ASP A 373 6.25 -2.88 19.57
C ASP A 373 4.81 -2.81 19.05
N HIS A 374 4.35 -1.61 18.65
CA HIS A 374 3.03 -1.38 18.08
C HIS A 374 3.12 -1.24 16.57
N PHE A 375 2.07 -1.65 15.86
CA PHE A 375 2.02 -1.53 14.42
C PHE A 375 0.63 -1.16 13.90
N LEU A 376 0.61 -0.59 12.71
CA LEU A 376 -0.60 -0.16 12.00
C LEU A 376 -0.46 -0.47 10.51
N VAL A 377 -1.60 -0.58 9.83
CA VAL A 377 -1.70 -0.64 8.37
C VAL A 377 -2.50 0.58 7.91
N ALA A 378 -2.01 1.34 6.93
CA ALA A 378 -2.71 2.53 6.45
C ALA A 378 -2.40 2.83 4.99
N CYS A 379 -3.44 3.03 4.17
CA CYS A 379 -3.32 3.07 2.71
C CYS A 379 -3.76 4.38 2.04
N HIS A 380 -4.50 5.26 2.72
CA HIS A 380 -4.86 6.57 2.14
C HIS A 380 -3.61 7.43 1.90
N ASP A 381 -3.60 8.28 0.86
CA ASP A 381 -2.54 9.25 0.55
C ASP A 381 -1.97 9.95 1.81
N TRP A 382 -2.87 10.33 2.71
CA TRP A 382 -2.63 11.12 3.92
C TRP A 382 -2.04 10.31 5.10
N ALA A 383 -2.02 8.97 5.02
CA ALA A 383 -1.58 8.07 6.08
C ALA A 383 -0.17 8.37 6.61
N SER A 384 0.76 8.69 5.71
CA SER A 384 2.16 9.01 6.06
C SER A 384 2.29 10.30 6.88
N GLN A 385 1.37 11.26 6.70
CA GLN A 385 1.32 12.50 7.48
C GLN A 385 0.61 12.30 8.82
N ILE A 386 -0.63 11.80 8.84
CA ILE A 386 -1.43 11.70 10.08
C ILE A 386 -0.75 10.83 11.16
N THR A 387 0.03 9.82 10.74
CA THR A 387 0.78 8.94 11.66
C THR A 387 2.14 9.53 12.09
N ARG A 388 2.60 10.63 11.48
CA ARG A 388 3.99 11.13 11.59
C ARG A 388 4.38 11.61 12.99
N GLN A 389 3.43 12.08 13.79
CA GLN A 389 3.69 12.61 15.14
C GLN A 389 3.42 11.55 16.22
N TYR A 390 2.15 11.20 16.42
CA TYR A 390 1.71 10.39 17.57
C TYR A 390 1.97 8.88 17.40
N MET A 391 2.11 8.41 16.17
CA MET A 391 2.40 7.00 15.83
C MET A 391 3.80 6.83 15.20
N LYS A 392 4.70 7.79 15.41
CA LYS A 392 6.05 7.84 14.80
C LYS A 392 6.94 6.63 15.12
N ASN A 393 6.78 6.10 16.33
CA ASN A 393 7.56 4.98 16.86
C ASN A 393 7.04 3.62 16.37
N CYS A 394 5.74 3.52 16.05
CA CYS A 394 5.09 2.30 15.56
C CYS A 394 5.73 1.80 14.26
N ILE A 395 5.64 0.50 14.01
CA ILE A 395 5.90 -0.08 12.69
C ILE A 395 4.69 0.27 11.81
N ARG A 396 4.90 1.10 10.77
CA ARG A 396 3.81 1.53 9.89
C ARG A 396 3.91 0.78 8.57
N ALA A 397 2.92 -0.06 8.27
CA ALA A 397 2.73 -0.59 6.93
C ALA A 397 1.95 0.44 6.11
N LEU A 398 2.64 1.23 5.30
CA LEU A 398 2.09 2.38 4.58
C LEU A 398 2.02 2.12 3.10
N CYS A 399 0.89 2.41 2.45
CA CYS A 399 0.87 2.44 0.99
C CYS A 399 1.69 3.63 0.45
N ASN A 400 1.59 4.81 1.09
CA ASN A 400 2.38 5.99 0.74
C ASN A 400 3.81 5.91 1.33
N ALA A 401 4.60 5.00 0.77
CA ALA A 401 5.97 4.71 1.18
C ALA A 401 6.99 5.63 0.48
N ASN A 402 7.00 6.91 0.85
CA ASN A 402 7.92 7.91 0.32
C ASN A 402 8.99 8.29 1.35
N ILE A 403 10.27 7.96 1.07
CA ILE A 403 11.42 8.28 1.96
C ILE A 403 11.52 9.79 2.19
N GLY A 404 11.44 10.58 1.11
CA GLY A 404 11.47 12.05 1.15
C GLY A 404 10.27 12.69 1.88
N LYS A 405 9.21 11.93 2.18
CA LYS A 405 8.09 12.34 3.05
C LYS A 405 8.06 11.59 4.39
N GLY A 406 9.19 11.05 4.85
CA GLY A 406 9.35 10.53 6.22
C GLY A 406 8.86 9.10 6.45
N PHE A 407 8.80 8.28 5.39
CA PHE A 407 8.84 6.83 5.53
C PHE A 407 10.25 6.38 5.96
N LYS A 408 10.37 5.50 6.95
CA LYS A 408 11.67 5.02 7.46
C LYS A 408 11.89 3.55 7.08
N LEU A 409 12.63 3.33 6.01
CA LEU A 409 13.00 2.00 5.52
C LEU A 409 13.69 1.17 6.62
N GLY A 410 13.27 -0.08 6.81
CA GLY A 410 13.73 -0.97 7.90
C GLY A 410 13.04 -0.74 9.26
N LYS A 411 12.11 0.22 9.36
CA LYS A 411 11.20 0.40 10.51
C LYS A 411 9.74 0.36 10.05
N ASP A 412 9.41 1.18 9.07
CA ASP A 412 8.17 1.13 8.30
C ASP A 412 8.32 0.11 7.15
N THR A 413 7.20 -0.37 6.59
CA THR A 413 7.18 -1.24 5.41
C THR A 413 6.09 -0.79 4.42
N THR A 414 6.23 -1.13 3.15
CA THR A 414 5.30 -0.72 2.09
C THR A 414 4.14 -1.70 1.98
N LEU A 415 2.92 -1.23 2.25
CA LEU A 415 1.68 -1.97 1.99
C LEU A 415 1.31 -1.84 0.49
N PRO A 416 1.10 -2.93 -0.26
CA PRO A 416 0.63 -2.84 -1.65
C PRO A 416 -0.72 -2.13 -1.80
N VAL A 417 -0.79 -1.16 -2.72
CA VAL A 417 -2.07 -0.61 -3.19
C VAL A 417 -2.69 -1.62 -4.13
N THR A 418 -3.70 -2.35 -3.68
CA THR A 418 -4.43 -3.31 -4.52
C THR A 418 -5.82 -2.78 -4.84
N TYR A 419 -6.14 -2.55 -6.12
CA TYR A 419 -7.48 -2.14 -6.55
C TYR A 419 -8.45 -3.34 -6.55
N VAL A 420 -9.00 -3.66 -5.39
CA VAL A 420 -9.90 -4.81 -5.24
C VAL A 420 -11.27 -4.48 -5.84
N ARG A 421 -11.57 -5.10 -6.99
CA ARG A 421 -12.80 -4.86 -7.77
C ARG A 421 -14.00 -5.65 -7.24
N SER A 422 -13.77 -6.88 -6.76
CA SER A 422 -14.76 -7.77 -6.14
C SER A 422 -14.23 -8.33 -4.81
N MET A 423 -15.11 -8.45 -3.83
CA MET A 423 -14.81 -9.06 -2.52
C MET A 423 -15.00 -10.59 -2.55
N VAL A 424 -15.78 -11.08 -3.53
CA VAL A 424 -16.09 -12.51 -3.73
C VAL A 424 -15.01 -13.19 -4.58
N ASP A 425 -14.41 -12.46 -5.50
CA ASP A 425 -13.30 -12.90 -6.33
C ASP A 425 -12.29 -11.76 -6.52
N PRO A 426 -11.31 -11.60 -5.61
CA PRO A 426 -10.28 -10.58 -5.72
C PRO A 426 -9.21 -10.89 -6.78
N LEU A 427 -9.17 -12.11 -7.33
CA LEU A 427 -8.17 -12.58 -8.30
C LEU A 427 -8.75 -12.68 -9.73
N LYS A 428 -9.96 -12.18 -9.96
CA LYS A 428 -10.60 -12.18 -11.28
C LYS A 428 -9.71 -11.50 -12.34
N ASP A 429 -9.70 -12.10 -13.53
CA ASP A 429 -8.97 -11.66 -14.72
C ASP A 429 -7.43 -11.71 -14.61
N VAL A 430 -6.84 -12.28 -13.55
CA VAL A 430 -5.37 -12.45 -13.41
C VAL A 430 -4.75 -13.28 -14.56
N GLY A 431 -3.43 -13.19 -14.72
CA GLY A 431 -2.65 -13.79 -15.81
C GLY A 431 -2.57 -12.86 -17.03
N GLY A 432 -1.67 -13.16 -17.96
CA GLY A 432 -1.52 -12.39 -19.20
C GLY A 432 -0.93 -13.20 -20.34
N LYS A 433 -0.64 -12.56 -21.48
CA LYS A 433 -0.10 -13.24 -22.65
C LYS A 433 1.36 -13.67 -22.43
N PRO A 434 1.85 -14.75 -23.08
CA PRO A 434 3.26 -15.11 -23.08
C PRO A 434 4.12 -14.01 -23.71
N ALA A 435 5.42 -14.01 -23.42
CA ALA A 435 6.33 -12.92 -23.82
C ALA A 435 6.45 -12.70 -25.34
N SER A 436 6.15 -13.73 -26.15
CA SER A 436 6.10 -13.69 -27.62
C SER A 436 4.89 -12.93 -28.16
N GLU A 437 3.74 -13.01 -27.50
CA GLU A 437 2.48 -12.37 -27.92
C GLU A 437 2.31 -10.94 -27.39
N ARG A 438 3.34 -10.40 -26.72
CA ARG A 438 3.35 -9.02 -26.20
C ARG A 438 3.87 -8.06 -27.24
N SER A 439 3.00 -7.68 -28.17
CA SER A 439 3.30 -6.77 -29.28
C SER A 439 3.41 -5.29 -28.89
N VAL A 440 2.69 -4.85 -27.85
CA VAL A 440 2.78 -3.46 -27.36
C VAL A 440 4.07 -3.30 -26.54
N LEU A 441 4.86 -2.26 -26.81
CA LEU A 441 6.08 -1.98 -26.06
C LEU A 441 5.73 -1.54 -24.63
N ALA A 442 4.93 -0.48 -24.49
CA ALA A 442 4.52 0.03 -23.19
C ALA A 442 3.07 0.50 -23.16
N PHE A 443 2.41 0.29 -22.02
CA PHE A 443 1.05 0.80 -21.78
C PHE A 443 0.94 1.66 -20.52
N PHE A 444 0.08 2.69 -20.62
CA PHE A 444 -0.39 3.51 -19.50
C PHE A 444 -1.83 3.95 -19.75
N ALA A 445 -2.67 3.90 -18.72
CA ALA A 445 -3.89 4.68 -18.65
C ALA A 445 -4.21 5.08 -17.20
N GLY A 446 -4.96 6.17 -17.03
CA GLY A 446 -5.49 6.58 -15.72
C GLY A 446 -5.75 8.08 -15.57
N GLY A 447 -6.35 8.46 -14.44
CA GLY A 447 -6.68 9.86 -14.15
C GLY A 447 -5.47 10.78 -14.00
N MET A 448 -5.59 12.03 -14.47
CA MET A 448 -4.55 13.07 -14.53
C MET A 448 -4.19 13.72 -13.19
N HIS A 449 -4.04 12.89 -12.16
CA HIS A 449 -3.77 13.32 -10.78
C HIS A 449 -2.26 13.49 -10.56
N GLY A 450 -1.84 14.65 -10.06
CA GLY A 450 -0.42 14.98 -9.85
C GLY A 450 0.34 15.32 -11.14
N TYR A 451 1.51 15.94 -10.99
CA TYR A 451 2.20 16.59 -12.12
C TYR A 451 2.83 15.65 -13.15
N LEU A 452 3.04 14.38 -12.83
CA LEU A 452 3.79 13.45 -13.69
C LEU A 452 2.96 12.89 -14.84
N ARG A 453 1.66 12.66 -14.63
CA ARG A 453 0.80 12.00 -15.62
C ARG A 453 0.49 12.90 -16.82
N PRO A 454 0.13 14.19 -16.65
CA PRO A 454 0.01 15.11 -17.78
C PRO A 454 1.32 15.25 -18.57
N LEU A 455 2.46 15.16 -17.89
CA LEU A 455 3.77 15.22 -18.53
C LEU A 455 4.12 13.96 -19.31
N LEU A 456 3.78 12.77 -18.79
CA LEU A 456 3.89 11.49 -19.49
C LEU A 456 3.07 11.48 -20.79
N LEU A 457 1.81 11.97 -20.73
CA LEU A 457 0.96 12.10 -21.91
C LEU A 457 1.56 13.10 -22.92
N ARG A 458 1.97 14.30 -22.48
CA ARG A 458 2.55 15.31 -23.37
C ARG A 458 3.73 14.80 -24.21
N TYR A 459 4.53 13.87 -23.67
CA TYR A 459 5.66 13.28 -24.39
C TYR A 459 5.31 12.03 -25.23
N TRP A 460 4.23 11.30 -24.92
CA TRP A 460 4.02 9.95 -25.49
C TRP A 460 2.59 9.61 -25.94
N GLU A 461 1.57 10.39 -25.58
CA GLU A 461 0.19 10.16 -26.02
C GLU A 461 0.08 10.35 -27.53
N ASN A 462 -0.31 9.28 -28.22
CA ASN A 462 -0.44 9.22 -29.68
C ASN A 462 0.84 9.63 -30.47
N LYS A 463 2.03 9.45 -29.88
CA LYS A 463 3.31 9.78 -30.53
C LYS A 463 3.97 8.60 -31.25
N GLU A 464 3.76 7.39 -30.76
CA GLU A 464 4.47 6.17 -31.18
C GLU A 464 3.48 5.00 -31.11
N GLU A 465 3.38 4.17 -32.16
CA GLU A 465 2.34 3.15 -32.23
C GLU A 465 2.49 2.05 -31.17
N ASP A 466 3.71 1.75 -30.74
CA ASP A 466 4.00 0.75 -29.71
C ASP A 466 3.89 1.29 -28.27
N MET A 467 3.71 2.60 -28.10
CA MET A 467 3.53 3.28 -26.82
C MET A 467 2.04 3.62 -26.62
N LYS A 468 1.26 2.67 -26.09
CA LYS A 468 -0.16 2.86 -25.78
C LYS A 468 -0.34 3.65 -24.49
N ILE A 469 -0.01 4.94 -24.53
CA ILE A 469 -0.10 5.90 -23.43
C ILE A 469 -1.35 6.75 -23.58
N PHE A 470 -2.27 6.68 -22.62
CA PHE A 470 -3.56 7.37 -22.66
C PHE A 470 -3.91 8.09 -21.36
N GLY A 471 -4.85 9.02 -21.46
CA GLY A 471 -5.58 9.60 -20.32
C GLY A 471 -6.50 8.64 -19.55
N PRO A 472 -7.59 9.15 -18.95
CA PRO A 472 -8.58 8.34 -18.26
C PRO A 472 -9.40 7.54 -19.28
N MET A 473 -9.23 6.21 -19.33
CA MET A 473 -10.08 5.35 -20.15
C MET A 473 -11.53 5.26 -19.61
N PRO A 474 -12.53 4.95 -20.47
CA PRO A 474 -13.91 4.74 -20.08
C PRO A 474 -14.06 3.70 -18.95
N ARG A 475 -15.04 3.95 -18.05
CA ARG A 475 -15.31 3.15 -16.84
C ARG A 475 -16.49 2.19 -16.99
N ASP A 476 -16.95 1.96 -18.21
CA ASP A 476 -18.02 1.04 -18.58
C ASP A 476 -17.53 -0.43 -18.56
N ILE A 477 -18.14 -1.35 -19.32
CA ILE A 477 -17.68 -2.74 -19.41
C ILE A 477 -16.53 -2.85 -20.43
N GLU A 478 -16.62 -2.14 -21.55
CA GLU A 478 -15.71 -2.26 -22.69
C GLU A 478 -14.41 -1.49 -22.45
N GLY A 479 -14.45 -0.26 -21.94
CA GLY A 479 -13.23 0.46 -21.53
C GLY A 479 -12.42 -0.31 -20.47
N LYS A 480 -13.11 -1.00 -19.54
CA LYS A 480 -12.48 -1.94 -18.60
C LYS A 480 -11.91 -3.18 -19.30
N ARG A 481 -12.53 -3.70 -20.37
CA ARG A 481 -12.03 -4.85 -21.13
C ARG A 481 -10.75 -4.47 -21.87
N ILE A 482 -10.78 -3.39 -22.65
CA ILE A 482 -9.64 -2.86 -23.41
C ILE A 482 -8.45 -2.56 -22.48
N TYR A 483 -8.69 -1.97 -21.29
CA TYR A 483 -7.62 -1.75 -20.29
C TYR A 483 -6.93 -3.07 -19.88
N ARG A 484 -7.68 -4.16 -19.68
CA ARG A 484 -7.10 -5.47 -19.35
C ARG A 484 -6.33 -6.06 -20.52
N GLU A 485 -6.86 -5.96 -21.74
CA GLU A 485 -6.15 -6.45 -22.93
C GLU A 485 -4.83 -5.73 -23.16
N TYR A 486 -4.75 -4.40 -23.00
CA TYR A 486 -3.47 -3.69 -23.09
C TYR A 486 -2.49 -4.11 -21.99
N MET A 487 -2.92 -4.23 -20.72
CA MET A 487 -2.03 -4.73 -19.65
C MET A 487 -1.53 -6.17 -19.91
N LYS A 488 -2.37 -7.04 -20.50
CA LYS A 488 -2.02 -8.42 -20.82
C LYS A 488 -1.14 -8.56 -22.07
N SER A 489 -1.18 -7.59 -23.01
CA SER A 489 -0.44 -7.60 -24.28
C SER A 489 0.77 -6.67 -24.33
N SER A 490 1.05 -5.91 -23.27
CA SER A 490 2.22 -5.02 -23.20
C SER A 490 3.45 -5.71 -22.62
N LYS A 491 4.64 -5.42 -23.18
CA LYS A 491 5.93 -5.84 -22.59
C LYS A 491 6.19 -5.13 -21.26
N TYR A 492 5.87 -3.84 -21.20
CA TYR A 492 6.07 -2.96 -20.06
C TYR A 492 4.78 -2.23 -19.64
N CYS A 493 4.57 -2.05 -18.33
CA CYS A 493 3.40 -1.33 -17.81
C CYS A 493 3.84 -0.16 -16.92
N ILE A 494 3.52 1.06 -17.36
CA ILE A 494 4.05 2.28 -16.74
C ILE A 494 3.35 2.56 -15.42
N CYS A 495 4.13 2.53 -14.34
CA CYS A 495 3.72 2.74 -12.96
C CYS A 495 3.96 4.18 -12.50
N ALA A 496 3.74 5.17 -13.38
CA ALA A 496 3.86 6.58 -13.04
C ALA A 496 2.92 6.99 -11.88
N ARG A 497 3.49 7.65 -10.87
CA ARG A 497 2.80 8.06 -9.63
C ARG A 497 1.69 9.11 -9.82
N GLY A 498 0.99 9.44 -8.75
CA GLY A 498 -0.08 10.47 -8.72
C GLY A 498 0.34 11.73 -7.96
N TYR A 499 -0.58 12.24 -7.13
CA TYR A 499 -0.24 13.20 -6.06
C TYR A 499 0.76 12.61 -5.07
N GLU A 500 0.57 11.34 -4.72
CA GLU A 500 1.49 10.52 -3.93
C GLU A 500 2.14 9.42 -4.77
N VAL A 501 3.24 8.85 -4.25
CA VAL A 501 4.17 7.96 -4.97
C VAL A 501 3.56 6.63 -5.43
N HIS A 502 2.55 6.14 -4.73
CA HIS A 502 1.98 4.83 -5.00
C HIS A 502 0.99 4.83 -6.18
N THR A 503 0.74 3.65 -6.75
CA THR A 503 -0.38 3.45 -7.68
C THR A 503 -0.79 1.97 -7.70
N PRO A 504 -2.09 1.63 -7.84
CA PRO A 504 -2.51 0.25 -8.01
C PRO A 504 -1.88 -0.43 -9.23
N ARG A 505 -1.45 0.35 -10.24
CA ARG A 505 -0.76 -0.17 -11.43
C ARG A 505 0.49 -1.00 -11.14
N VAL A 506 1.17 -0.81 -10.00
CA VAL A 506 2.30 -1.67 -9.59
C VAL A 506 1.83 -3.12 -9.36
N VAL A 507 0.69 -3.28 -8.69
CA VAL A 507 0.09 -4.60 -8.42
C VAL A 507 -0.64 -5.13 -9.65
N GLU A 508 -1.36 -4.27 -10.39
CA GLU A 508 -2.05 -4.68 -11.62
C GLU A 508 -1.08 -5.12 -12.72
N ALA A 509 0.11 -4.50 -12.84
CA ALA A 509 1.16 -4.97 -13.75
C ALA A 509 1.59 -6.40 -13.40
N ILE A 510 1.83 -6.69 -12.11
CA ILE A 510 2.18 -8.02 -11.63
C ILE A 510 1.04 -9.03 -11.90
N PHE A 511 -0.21 -8.64 -11.66
CA PHE A 511 -1.40 -9.47 -11.89
C PHE A 511 -1.60 -9.85 -13.37
N TYR A 512 -1.22 -8.98 -14.31
CA TYR A 512 -1.30 -9.24 -15.75
C TYR A 512 0.04 -9.65 -16.37
N GLU A 513 1.01 -10.04 -15.55
CA GLU A 513 2.35 -10.53 -15.94
C GLU A 513 3.16 -9.53 -16.78
N CYS A 514 2.86 -8.24 -16.63
CA CYS A 514 3.50 -7.14 -17.35
C CYS A 514 4.68 -6.62 -16.53
N VAL A 515 5.83 -6.32 -17.14
CA VAL A 515 6.99 -5.82 -16.40
C VAL A 515 6.71 -4.40 -15.89
N PRO A 516 6.66 -4.14 -14.57
CA PRO A 516 6.34 -2.82 -14.04
C PRO A 516 7.50 -1.86 -14.26
N VAL A 517 7.20 -0.69 -14.84
CA VAL A 517 8.15 0.42 -15.02
C VAL A 517 7.80 1.51 -14.02
N ILE A 518 8.52 1.55 -12.90
CA ILE A 518 8.28 2.47 -11.79
C ILE A 518 8.89 3.82 -12.11
N ILE A 519 8.02 4.82 -12.34
CA ILE A 519 8.39 6.23 -12.52
C ILE A 519 7.80 7.00 -11.33
N SER A 520 8.54 6.98 -10.21
CA SER A 520 8.13 7.59 -8.96
C SER A 520 9.31 7.76 -8.01
N ASP A 521 9.90 8.94 -7.99
CA ASP A 521 11.12 9.21 -7.23
C ASP A 521 10.85 9.09 -5.71
N ASN A 522 11.79 8.45 -5.00
CA ASN A 522 11.73 8.17 -3.56
C ASN A 522 10.64 7.16 -3.11
N TYR A 523 9.99 6.42 -4.04
CA TYR A 523 9.07 5.33 -3.70
C TYR A 523 9.81 4.08 -3.25
N VAL A 524 9.46 3.54 -2.08
CA VAL A 524 9.90 2.20 -1.65
C VAL A 524 8.88 1.16 -2.11
N PRO A 525 9.22 0.23 -3.01
CA PRO A 525 8.31 -0.84 -3.44
C PRO A 525 7.88 -1.76 -2.28
N PRO A 526 6.77 -2.50 -2.43
CA PRO A 526 6.38 -3.55 -1.48
C PRO A 526 7.45 -4.59 -1.18
N PHE A 527 7.55 -4.99 0.08
CA PHE A 527 8.46 -6.06 0.53
C PHE A 527 9.93 -5.82 0.10
N PHE A 528 10.36 -4.55 0.03
CA PHE A 528 11.67 -4.17 -0.49
C PHE A 528 12.83 -4.78 0.30
N GLU A 529 12.62 -5.10 1.58
CA GLU A 529 13.54 -5.83 2.45
C GLU A 529 13.64 -7.34 2.17
N VAL A 530 12.73 -7.90 1.37
CA VAL A 530 12.63 -9.33 1.02
C VAL A 530 12.90 -9.59 -0.46
N LEU A 531 12.21 -8.87 -1.35
CA LEU A 531 12.22 -9.07 -2.79
C LEU A 531 13.30 -8.23 -3.48
N ASN A 532 13.97 -8.83 -4.46
CA ASN A 532 14.89 -8.14 -5.36
C ASN A 532 14.11 -7.57 -6.56
N TRP A 533 13.57 -6.36 -6.41
CA TRP A 533 12.79 -5.69 -7.45
C TRP A 533 13.55 -5.47 -8.76
N GLU A 534 14.86 -5.23 -8.69
CA GLU A 534 15.72 -5.04 -9.88
C GLU A 534 15.84 -6.32 -10.74
N ALA A 535 15.41 -7.47 -10.22
CA ALA A 535 15.33 -8.71 -10.99
C ALA A 535 14.08 -8.83 -11.87
N PHE A 536 13.01 -8.05 -11.62
CA PHE A 536 11.71 -8.19 -12.29
C PHE A 536 10.98 -6.87 -12.62
N ALA A 537 11.56 -5.71 -12.29
CA ALA A 537 11.00 -4.38 -12.54
C ALA A 537 12.05 -3.43 -13.13
N VAL A 538 11.59 -2.37 -13.79
CA VAL A 538 12.43 -1.27 -14.30
C VAL A 538 12.16 -0.01 -13.48
N PHE A 539 13.20 0.71 -13.09
CA PHE A 539 13.10 2.00 -12.41
C PHE A 539 13.63 3.10 -13.32
N ILE A 540 12.88 4.20 -13.47
CA ILE A 540 13.24 5.34 -14.32
C ILE A 540 12.96 6.61 -13.52
N GLN A 541 13.93 7.54 -13.45
CA GLN A 541 13.73 8.80 -12.72
C GLN A 541 12.72 9.67 -13.46
N GLU A 542 12.02 10.52 -12.74
CA GLU A 542 10.96 11.35 -13.34
C GLU A 542 11.47 12.32 -14.41
N LYS A 543 12.73 12.73 -14.30
CA LYS A 543 13.44 13.57 -15.28
C LYS A 543 13.69 12.85 -16.63
N ASP A 544 13.73 11.51 -16.62
CA ASP A 544 14.10 10.68 -17.76
C ASP A 544 12.86 10.27 -18.60
N VAL A 545 11.65 10.70 -18.20
CA VAL A 545 10.39 10.51 -18.97
C VAL A 545 10.48 10.93 -20.45
N PRO A 546 11.17 12.01 -20.86
CA PRO A 546 11.32 12.36 -22.27
C PRO A 546 12.11 11.32 -23.09
N ASN A 547 12.86 10.42 -22.44
CA ASN A 547 13.68 9.38 -23.06
C ASN A 547 13.10 7.96 -22.83
N LEU A 548 11.87 7.85 -22.31
CA LEU A 548 11.25 6.60 -21.86
C LEU A 548 11.30 5.47 -22.90
N ARG A 549 10.88 5.72 -24.16
CA ARG A 549 10.85 4.69 -25.20
C ARG A 549 12.24 4.11 -25.48
N ASN A 550 13.24 4.98 -25.64
CA ASN A 550 14.64 4.58 -25.88
C ASN A 550 15.20 3.75 -24.71
N ILE A 551 14.90 4.14 -23.46
CA ILE A 551 15.29 3.37 -22.27
C ILE A 551 14.67 1.97 -22.30
N LEU A 552 13.39 1.84 -22.64
CA LEU A 552 12.72 0.53 -22.72
C LEU A 552 13.19 -0.34 -23.90
N LEU A 553 13.53 0.26 -25.03
CA LEU A 553 14.12 -0.41 -26.20
C LEU A 553 15.57 -0.87 -25.95
N SER A 554 16.36 -0.12 -25.16
CA SER A 554 17.73 -0.49 -24.80
C SER A 554 17.85 -1.74 -23.92
N ILE A 555 16.74 -2.23 -23.36
CA ILE A 555 16.71 -3.44 -22.52
C ILE A 555 16.66 -4.68 -23.44
N PRO A 556 17.69 -5.54 -23.47
CA PRO A 556 17.71 -6.67 -24.39
C PRO A 556 16.55 -7.65 -24.17
N GLN A 557 15.98 -8.22 -25.23
CA GLN A 557 14.83 -9.12 -25.17
C GLN A 557 15.05 -10.32 -24.23
N LYS A 558 16.29 -10.82 -24.08
CA LYS A 558 16.66 -11.85 -23.09
C LYS A 558 16.50 -11.37 -21.64
N LYS A 559 16.82 -10.10 -21.35
CA LYS A 559 16.60 -9.46 -20.04
C LYS A 559 15.11 -9.20 -19.79
N HIS A 560 14.36 -8.76 -20.81
CA HIS A 560 12.90 -8.64 -20.73
C HIS A 560 12.22 -9.98 -20.40
N ALA A 561 12.54 -11.04 -21.13
CA ALA A 561 11.99 -12.38 -20.90
C ALA A 561 12.31 -12.91 -19.49
N ALA A 562 13.52 -12.67 -18.98
CA ALA A 562 13.90 -13.02 -17.61
C ALA A 562 13.11 -12.22 -16.56
N MET A 563 12.83 -10.93 -16.79
CA MET A 563 11.96 -10.14 -15.92
C MET A 563 10.52 -10.64 -15.97
N HIS A 564 9.96 -10.88 -17.17
CA HIS A 564 8.60 -11.41 -17.38
C HIS A 564 8.36 -12.72 -16.62
N ALA A 565 9.25 -13.70 -16.77
CA ALA A 565 9.18 -14.96 -16.05
C ALA A 565 9.19 -14.76 -14.52
N ARG A 566 9.98 -13.80 -14.02
CA ARG A 566 10.06 -13.48 -12.58
C ARG A 566 8.85 -12.69 -12.07
N VAL A 567 8.18 -11.89 -12.90
CA VAL A 567 6.89 -11.27 -12.55
C VAL A 567 5.85 -12.37 -12.25
N LYS A 568 5.81 -13.45 -13.05
CA LYS A 568 4.97 -14.63 -12.76
C LYS A 568 5.35 -15.27 -11.42
N MET A 569 6.64 -15.41 -11.12
CA MET A 569 7.13 -16.01 -9.86
C MET A 569 6.77 -15.20 -8.60
N VAL A 570 6.77 -13.86 -8.65
CA VAL A 570 6.39 -13.04 -7.49
C VAL A 570 4.87 -12.89 -7.34
N GLN A 571 4.07 -13.22 -8.35
CA GLN A 571 2.65 -12.86 -8.44
C GLN A 571 1.83 -13.30 -7.21
N GLN A 572 2.07 -14.52 -6.72
CA GLN A 572 1.48 -15.09 -5.50
C GLN A 572 1.61 -14.18 -4.26
N HIS A 573 2.69 -13.41 -4.13
CA HIS A 573 2.97 -12.54 -2.99
C HIS A 573 2.11 -11.27 -2.95
N PHE A 574 1.34 -11.02 -4.01
CA PHE A 574 0.46 -9.86 -4.15
C PHE A 574 -1.03 -10.23 -4.18
N PHE A 575 -1.37 -11.51 -3.95
CA PHE A 575 -2.75 -11.97 -3.91
C PHE A 575 -3.40 -11.80 -2.53
N TRP A 576 -4.59 -11.19 -2.50
CA TRP A 576 -5.51 -11.26 -1.37
C TRP A 576 -6.39 -12.50 -1.47
N HIS A 577 -6.41 -13.35 -0.45
CA HIS A 577 -7.29 -14.52 -0.37
C HIS A 577 -8.34 -14.35 0.74
N LYS A 578 -9.54 -14.91 0.56
CA LYS A 578 -10.63 -14.89 1.57
C LYS A 578 -10.20 -15.43 2.93
N ASN A 579 -9.39 -16.50 2.89
CA ASN A 579 -8.66 -17.09 3.99
C ASN A 579 -7.17 -16.97 3.63
N ALA A 580 -6.34 -16.43 4.51
CA ALA A 580 -4.95 -16.13 4.17
C ALA A 580 -4.13 -17.40 3.85
N MET A 581 -3.42 -17.40 2.72
CA MET A 581 -2.63 -18.53 2.21
C MET A 581 -1.12 -18.31 2.41
N LYS A 582 -0.31 -19.36 2.40
CA LYS A 582 1.13 -19.25 2.66
C LYS A 582 1.80 -18.35 1.62
N TYR A 583 2.65 -17.42 2.09
CA TYR A 583 3.33 -16.39 1.30
C TYR A 583 2.42 -15.44 0.51
N ASP A 584 1.14 -15.33 0.85
CA ASP A 584 0.21 -14.37 0.22
C ASP A 584 0.39 -12.93 0.73
N LEU A 585 -0.38 -11.99 0.16
CA LEU A 585 -0.27 -10.57 0.49
C LEU A 585 -0.49 -10.26 1.99
N PHE A 586 -1.35 -11.03 2.68
CA PHE A 586 -1.49 -10.92 4.13
C PHE A 586 -0.22 -11.36 4.84
N HIS A 587 0.26 -12.57 4.57
CA HIS A 587 1.42 -13.13 5.26
C HIS A 587 2.74 -12.42 4.92
N MET A 588 2.90 -11.91 3.70
CA MET A 588 4.06 -11.10 3.31
C MET A 588 4.06 -9.74 4.02
N THR A 589 2.90 -9.09 4.15
CA THR A 589 2.76 -7.86 4.93
C THR A 589 3.05 -8.11 6.42
N LEU A 590 2.50 -9.19 6.99
CA LEU A 590 2.75 -9.57 8.38
C LEU A 590 4.23 -9.95 8.62
N HIS A 591 4.86 -10.64 7.66
CA HIS A 591 6.28 -10.97 7.68
C HIS A 591 7.17 -9.72 7.65
N SER A 592 6.83 -8.73 6.84
CA SER A 592 7.56 -7.46 6.78
C SER A 592 7.51 -6.70 8.11
N ILE A 593 6.33 -6.66 8.74
CA ILE A 593 6.12 -6.07 10.07
C ILE A 593 6.93 -6.83 11.13
N TRP A 594 6.91 -8.18 11.10
CA TRP A 594 7.70 -9.05 11.95
C TRP A 594 9.22 -8.85 11.77
N TYR A 595 9.71 -8.85 10.53
CA TYR A 595 11.11 -8.71 10.19
C TYR A 595 11.67 -7.36 10.64
N ASN A 596 10.90 -6.28 10.47
CA ASN A 596 11.23 -4.96 11.02
C ASN A 596 11.27 -4.97 12.55
N ARG A 597 10.32 -5.64 13.24
CA ARG A 597 10.33 -5.76 14.70
C ARG A 597 11.55 -6.52 15.23
N VAL A 598 11.90 -7.64 14.60
CA VAL A 598 13.10 -8.42 14.93
C VAL A 598 14.35 -7.57 14.72
N ASN A 599 14.49 -6.91 13.57
CA ASN A 599 15.71 -6.17 13.24
C ASN A 599 15.89 -4.88 14.05
N GLN A 600 14.82 -4.23 14.50
CA GLN A 600 14.90 -3.11 15.45
C GLN A 600 15.44 -3.52 16.82
N PHE A 601 15.38 -4.80 17.20
CA PHE A 601 15.84 -5.26 18.51
C PHE A 601 17.36 -5.53 18.51
N ASN A 602 18.12 -4.76 19.29
CA ASN A 602 19.59 -4.75 19.23
C ASN A 602 20.27 -5.24 20.52
N ALA A 603 21.07 -6.30 20.41
CA ALA A 603 21.76 -6.96 21.52
C ALA A 603 22.94 -6.16 22.13
N ARG A 604 23.43 -5.11 21.46
CA ARG A 604 24.67 -4.38 21.82
C ARG A 604 24.68 -3.65 23.18
N LYS A 605 23.58 -3.70 23.98
CA LYS A 605 23.56 -3.31 25.42
C LYS A 605 22.97 -4.38 26.36
N VAL A 606 22.90 -5.65 25.92
CA VAL A 606 22.51 -6.80 26.74
C VAL A 606 23.73 -7.53 27.30
N LEU A 607 24.79 -7.69 26.48
CA LEU A 607 26.03 -8.35 26.86
C LEU A 607 26.72 -7.70 28.09
N LEU A 608 26.54 -6.38 28.24
CA LEU A 608 27.07 -5.57 29.34
C LEU A 608 26.36 -5.81 30.69
N ILE A 609 25.20 -6.49 30.70
CA ILE A 609 24.53 -6.93 31.93
C ILE A 609 24.88 -8.40 32.23
N LEU A 610 24.96 -9.25 31.20
CA LEU A 610 25.35 -10.66 31.37
C LEU A 610 26.79 -10.81 31.90
N ARG A 611 27.72 -9.91 31.55
CA ARG A 611 29.07 -9.86 32.15
C ARG A 611 29.11 -9.48 33.64
N VAL A 612 28.01 -9.02 34.24
CA VAL A 612 27.94 -8.62 35.66
C VAL A 612 27.30 -9.73 36.53
N HIS A 613 26.63 -10.71 35.93
CA HIS A 613 25.89 -11.76 36.65
C HIS A 613 26.40 -13.19 36.38
N VAL A 614 27.62 -13.33 35.85
CA VAL A 614 28.33 -14.61 35.73
C VAL A 614 29.77 -14.45 36.23
N LEU A 615 29.91 -14.23 37.54
CA LEU A 615 31.13 -14.55 38.29
C LEU A 615 30.84 -15.83 39.09
N PRO A 616 31.56 -16.95 38.86
CA PRO A 616 31.35 -18.17 39.63
C PRO A 616 31.91 -18.00 41.05
N HIS A 617 31.06 -18.25 42.05
CA HIS A 617 31.41 -18.07 43.46
C HIS A 617 32.20 -19.29 44.00
N LYS A 618 33.50 -19.37 43.70
CA LYS A 618 34.49 -20.36 44.21
C LYS A 618 35.91 -19.86 43.89
N ALA A 619 36.91 -19.96 44.75
CA ALA A 619 36.94 -20.19 46.20
C ALA A 619 38.25 -19.59 46.76
N ALA A 620 38.28 -19.22 48.05
CA ALA A 620 39.53 -18.79 48.67
C ALA A 620 40.37 -20.01 49.09
N SER A 621 41.58 -20.13 48.52
CA SER A 621 42.63 -21.00 49.07
C SER A 621 44.00 -20.40 48.75
N LYS A 622 44.87 -20.32 49.75
CA LYS A 622 46.28 -19.92 49.58
C LYS A 622 47.09 -21.14 49.16
N SER A 623 47.86 -21.02 48.09
CA SER A 623 49.11 -21.78 47.94
C SER A 623 50.12 -20.95 47.17
N ILE A 624 51.40 -21.18 47.47
CA ILE A 624 52.54 -20.42 46.95
C ILE A 624 53.29 -21.33 45.98
N LEU A 625 53.67 -20.82 44.81
CA LEU A 625 55.00 -21.12 44.24
C LEU A 625 55.40 -20.08 43.18
N ASN A 626 56.71 -19.94 42.97
CA ASN A 626 57.31 -19.06 41.98
C ASN A 626 57.28 -19.71 40.58
N TYR A 627 57.39 -18.92 39.50
CA TYR A 627 58.68 -18.73 38.81
C TYR A 627 58.62 -17.77 37.60
N ARG A 628 59.71 -17.00 37.45
CA ARG A 628 60.27 -16.35 36.24
C ARG A 628 59.35 -15.68 35.21
N VAL A 629 59.50 -14.36 35.15
CA VAL A 629 59.46 -13.58 33.90
C VAL A 629 60.48 -14.14 32.89
N LEU A 630 60.09 -14.18 31.61
CA LEU A 630 60.97 -14.05 30.46
C LEU A 630 60.35 -13.02 29.50
N GLU A 631 61.20 -12.32 28.75
CA GLU A 631 60.89 -11.01 28.17
C GLU A 631 61.50 -10.88 26.77
N VAL A 632 60.83 -10.17 25.84
CA VAL A 632 61.40 -9.58 24.59
C VAL A 632 61.87 -10.61 23.51
N PRO A 633 61.99 -10.28 22.20
CA PRO A 633 61.42 -9.17 21.40
C PRO A 633 60.44 -9.61 20.27
N GLN A 634 59.81 -8.63 19.61
CA GLN A 634 59.46 -8.73 18.18
C GLN A 634 60.62 -8.20 17.32
N ILE A 635 60.89 -8.81 16.17
CA ILE A 635 61.66 -8.19 15.08
C ILE A 635 60.94 -8.43 13.74
N LEU A 636 60.91 -7.38 12.90
CA LEU A 636 60.41 -7.31 11.52
C LEU A 636 61.62 -7.03 10.58
N PRO A 637 61.45 -6.96 9.26
CA PRO A 637 60.94 -7.99 8.36
C PRO A 637 61.91 -8.24 7.17
N SER A 638 61.64 -9.26 6.35
CA SER A 638 62.17 -9.39 4.98
C SER A 638 61.24 -10.25 4.13
#